data_AF-A0A836FZE9-F1
#
_entry.id   AF-A0A836FZE9-F1
#
_cell.length_a   1.000
_cell.length_b   1.000
_cell.length_c   1.000
_cell.angle_alpha   90.00
_cell.angle_beta   90.00
_cell.angle_gamma   90.00
#
_symmetry.space_group_name_H-M   'P 1'
#
loop_
_entity.id
_entity.type
_entity.pdbx_description
1 polymer ?
#
loop_
_entity_poly.entity_id
_entity_poly.type
_entity_poly.pdbx_seq_one_letter_code
_entity_poly.pdbx_strand_id
1 'polypeptide(L)'
;MPRMPVLVLLGSWGWGFFAIFLLLLATPSPAAIRRADRGHCNKTVDIYEDVSSPAVTPANWGKPLSCWYRFRAFRGTPRDWILRVRFKKFKVGVLENATTCSGGYLQIIDGNTKTEVSNRKDPGVYCGESEQPQTFISETSFVRVIFHADNFTDQTYFSFDSRAEPQFEVYLRYGQHPELYPNRRGEVVPGSYCERVFKDCRLQTCYVQSPAYPGIYPRALHCKYRLNTRLPFIKLYIENEEFNIDGQRCENIMTCPMRPISSGSEHCPYDYIRVYDGKNESSPVIGTFCGMGKFPYSIIGTSEDLYVEFVSSPAGPLLNTGFHFNVGNWPGHVETAGVKNGSCDWLLNSESLVSGNEGIFLSVAHWYPPHTSCTYLLRGRPGEIARLYFPSFRVNRIESPIQPYDGDCGESLTLYDADWPDDARIIKTFCDTFSKPMEKHDFVSTSNALFVRFESKTGSYSGSSLYYWAHYDFFNATRFGEPTPGTECDEVFASWKTRSGRLRSPLNTLVYKRPGDPPADLSCTYSFITDKRLYARVILVIESINFKEHPYAQCGHCWDSRVDRVIIREPNPDGIKGHCLCRINNNGTPAPTSSPPAPRPPVLRVVSRGERLDLKLLVDGAHAASSYFKWPAPLFEARYEFAHSPLCGPALLPPATDGEIEFPHYEALGYVTPPRTIKCIWELRVNRERDLWLHFDKIKFASRSCEDGKLEIFLPGSAEPYLGICGENVSYVREMPIISAAHITPPIDHLAPGGDVIEESPAVIIQFTGSMAPARAAFKIAWTELFHLPRDGSGALNTGKLEDCGFQCPGDAGCIPLRLMCNGVVNCPSRSLPLSGILNGTFYEPDDESVETCGGPVSGNGGGFAGPAGWAGAGLGAGLAILLGLACFIAMCRLCRGRSRSRDIHVPY
;
A
#
# COMPACT_ATOMS: atom_id res chain seq x y z
N MET A 1 -24.76 55.59 -17.45
CA MET A 1 -25.72 56.11 -18.46
C MET A 1 -26.90 56.75 -17.74
N PRO A 2 -27.47 57.85 -18.25
CA PRO A 2 -27.34 59.23 -17.75
C PRO A 2 -28.55 59.68 -16.88
N ARG A 3 -28.54 60.79 -16.11
CA ARG A 3 -28.53 62.19 -16.57
C ARG A 3 -28.27 63.19 -15.42
N MET A 4 -27.30 64.08 -15.66
CA MET A 4 -27.26 65.49 -15.21
C MET A 4 -28.37 66.31 -15.94
N PRO A 5 -28.81 67.53 -15.52
CA PRO A 5 -27.95 68.74 -15.42
C PRO A 5 -28.29 69.76 -14.28
N VAL A 6 -27.29 70.44 -13.68
CA VAL A 6 -26.73 71.80 -13.95
C VAL A 6 -27.67 72.97 -13.59
N LEU A 7 -27.25 73.90 -12.71
CA LEU A 7 -26.94 75.34 -13.00
C LEU A 7 -26.60 76.16 -11.71
N VAL A 8 -25.37 76.71 -11.67
CA VAL A 8 -24.90 78.10 -11.34
C VAL A 8 -25.42 78.81 -10.06
N LEU A 9 -24.59 79.11 -9.03
CA LEU A 9 -23.52 80.13 -8.84
C LEU A 9 -23.98 81.60 -8.59
N LEU A 10 -23.41 82.16 -7.51
CA LEU A 10 -23.09 83.57 -7.18
C LEU A 10 -24.09 84.42 -6.39
N GLY A 11 -23.63 84.88 -5.21
CA GLY A 11 -24.26 85.92 -4.40
C GLY A 11 -23.55 86.12 -3.06
N SER A 12 -22.37 86.74 -3.11
CA SER A 12 -21.57 87.17 -1.95
C SER A 12 -22.12 88.47 -1.35
N TRP A 13 -22.24 88.57 -0.01
CA TRP A 13 -21.82 89.71 0.83
C TRP A 13 -22.51 89.73 2.20
N GLY A 14 -21.73 90.13 3.22
CA GLY A 14 -22.26 90.97 4.30
C GLY A 14 -22.36 90.29 5.66
N TRP A 15 -21.24 90.22 6.37
CA TRP A 15 -21.23 90.14 7.83
C TRP A 15 -21.80 91.44 8.43
N GLY A 16 -22.61 91.30 9.48
CA GLY A 16 -22.94 92.40 10.39
C GLY A 16 -24.42 92.45 10.74
N PHE A 17 -24.72 92.37 12.04
CA PHE A 17 -26.03 92.45 12.69
C PHE A 17 -26.82 91.15 12.85
N PHE A 18 -26.45 90.33 13.84
CA PHE A 18 -27.42 89.62 14.70
C PHE A 18 -26.76 89.17 16.02
N ALA A 19 -26.11 90.11 16.72
CA ALA A 19 -25.82 89.97 18.15
C ALA A 19 -26.75 90.95 18.88
N ILE A 20 -27.93 90.49 19.31
CA ILE A 20 -28.87 91.01 20.35
C ILE A 20 -30.23 90.24 20.22
N PHE A 21 -30.22 88.91 20.06
CA PHE A 21 -31.45 88.11 20.21
C PHE A 21 -31.21 86.72 20.83
N LEU A 22 -30.17 86.58 21.65
CA LEU A 22 -29.73 85.28 22.20
C LEU A 22 -29.50 85.31 23.71
N LEU A 23 -30.33 86.05 24.46
CA LEU A 23 -30.18 86.16 25.92
C LEU A 23 -31.49 86.23 26.73
N LEU A 24 -32.63 85.75 26.20
CA LEU A 24 -33.91 85.78 26.94
C LEU A 24 -34.80 84.53 26.90
N LEU A 25 -34.30 83.36 26.49
CA LEU A 25 -35.07 82.10 26.57
C LEU A 25 -34.20 80.91 26.97
N ALA A 26 -33.88 80.77 28.26
CA ALA A 26 -33.49 79.49 28.86
C ALA A 26 -33.44 79.58 30.41
N THR A 27 -34.58 79.83 31.05
CA THR A 27 -34.80 79.36 32.42
C THR A 27 -35.87 78.28 32.36
N PRO A 28 -35.58 77.00 32.63
CA PRO A 28 -36.63 76.01 32.71
C PRO A 28 -37.51 76.32 33.93
N SER A 29 -38.82 76.34 33.70
CA SER A 29 -39.84 76.58 34.71
C SER A 29 -39.84 75.46 35.77
N PRO A 30 -40.07 75.77 37.07
CA PRO A 30 -40.07 74.79 38.16
C PRO A 30 -41.30 73.86 38.17
N ALA A 31 -42.08 73.83 37.08
CA ALA A 31 -43.29 73.02 36.94
C ALA A 31 -43.05 71.69 36.21
N ALA A 32 -41.93 71.51 35.51
CA ALA A 32 -41.61 70.24 34.81
C ALA A 32 -40.85 69.22 35.67
N ILE A 33 -40.38 69.60 36.87
CA ILE A 33 -39.70 68.73 37.85
C ILE A 33 -40.71 68.13 38.87
N ARG A 34 -42.02 68.32 38.66
CA ARG A 34 -43.11 67.80 39.52
C ARG A 34 -43.97 66.72 38.86
N ARG A 35 -43.35 65.78 38.12
CA ARG A 35 -44.01 64.53 37.68
C ARG A 35 -43.22 63.25 38.02
N ALA A 36 -42.36 63.30 39.03
CA ALA A 36 -41.95 62.09 39.75
C ALA A 36 -43.03 61.82 40.81
N ASP A 37 -44.09 61.14 40.40
CA ASP A 37 -45.21 60.81 41.26
C ASP A 37 -44.72 60.01 42.48
N ARG A 38 -44.92 60.58 43.67
CA ARG A 38 -44.79 59.86 44.94
C ARG A 38 -45.96 58.89 45.03
N GLY A 39 -45.72 57.61 44.77
CA GLY A 39 -46.75 56.61 45.03
C GLY A 39 -46.41 55.24 44.49
N HIS A 40 -45.77 54.42 45.33
CA HIS A 40 -45.51 53.00 45.13
C HIS A 40 -44.43 52.65 44.09
N CYS A 41 -43.40 51.93 44.55
CA CYS A 41 -42.46 51.30 43.65
C CYS A 41 -43.07 50.12 42.85
N ASN A 42 -44.29 49.71 43.20
CA ASN A 42 -45.07 48.72 42.47
C ASN A 42 -45.82 49.39 41.32
N LYS A 43 -45.34 49.23 40.09
CA LYS A 43 -45.99 49.82 38.92
C LYS A 43 -45.84 49.01 37.65
N THR A 44 -46.77 49.23 36.72
CA THR A 44 -46.57 48.84 35.32
C THR A 44 -45.74 49.90 34.63
N VAL A 45 -44.65 49.49 33.99
CA VAL A 45 -43.69 50.36 33.30
C VAL A 45 -44.00 50.35 31.82
N ASP A 46 -44.08 51.54 31.21
CA ASP A 46 -44.25 51.68 29.77
C ASP A 46 -42.87 51.57 29.07
N ILE A 47 -42.85 51.14 27.80
CA ILE A 47 -41.61 50.96 27.04
C ILE A 47 -40.96 52.35 26.83
N TYR A 48 -39.64 52.43 26.90
CA TYR A 48 -38.83 53.66 26.88
C TYR A 48 -38.90 54.51 28.16
N GLU A 49 -39.54 54.02 29.22
CA GLU A 49 -39.51 54.67 30.53
C GLU A 49 -38.23 54.28 31.30
N ASP A 50 -37.53 55.30 31.81
CA ASP A 50 -36.40 55.14 32.72
C ASP A 50 -36.92 54.96 34.16
N VAL A 51 -36.57 53.84 34.79
CA VAL A 51 -36.93 53.55 36.18
C VAL A 51 -35.69 53.60 37.07
N SER A 52 -35.83 54.23 38.22
CA SER A 52 -34.81 54.29 39.27
C SER A 52 -35.42 53.92 40.62
N SER A 53 -34.56 53.51 41.55
CA SER A 53 -34.93 53.22 42.92
C SER A 53 -35.61 54.43 43.58
N PRO A 54 -36.64 54.21 44.43
CA PRO A 54 -37.31 55.30 45.13
C PRO A 54 -36.33 56.06 46.02
N ALA A 55 -36.57 57.35 46.23
CA ALA A 55 -35.73 58.16 47.13
C ALA A 55 -35.74 57.57 48.55
N VAL A 56 -34.58 57.58 49.20
CA VAL A 56 -34.48 57.18 50.60
C VAL A 56 -35.04 58.32 51.45
N THR A 57 -36.02 57.98 52.27
CA THR A 57 -36.77 58.87 53.16
C THR A 57 -36.64 58.35 54.59
N PRO A 58 -36.84 59.18 55.62
CA PRO A 58 -36.84 58.70 57.01
C PRO A 58 -37.87 57.58 57.28
N ALA A 59 -38.89 57.43 56.44
CA ALA A 59 -39.93 56.42 56.58
C ALA A 59 -39.53 55.02 56.07
N ASN A 60 -38.66 54.93 55.05
CA ASN A 60 -38.20 53.68 54.43
C ASN A 60 -36.72 53.35 54.72
N TRP A 61 -35.95 54.29 55.29
CA TRP A 61 -34.59 54.04 55.77
C TRP A 61 -34.58 52.90 56.79
N GLY A 62 -33.69 51.92 56.63
CA GLY A 62 -33.52 50.87 57.63
C GLY A 62 -34.56 49.74 57.57
N LYS A 63 -35.52 49.81 56.63
CA LYS A 63 -36.67 48.89 56.56
C LYS A 63 -36.64 48.03 55.30
N PRO A 64 -37.32 46.87 55.31
CA PRO A 64 -37.42 46.04 54.13
C PRO A 64 -38.25 46.73 53.05
N LEU A 65 -37.74 46.72 51.82
CA LEU A 65 -38.40 47.27 50.64
C LEU A 65 -38.60 46.14 49.63
N SER A 66 -39.82 45.96 49.12
CA SER A 66 -40.11 45.04 48.03
C SER A 66 -40.92 45.75 46.95
N CYS A 67 -40.40 45.73 45.74
CA CYS A 67 -40.88 46.48 44.60
C CYS A 67 -41.01 45.58 43.38
N TRP A 68 -42.16 45.63 42.68
CA TRP A 68 -42.34 44.90 41.44
C TRP A 68 -42.66 45.83 40.27
N TYR A 69 -42.03 45.54 39.15
CA TYR A 69 -42.17 46.26 37.89
C TYR A 69 -42.66 45.31 36.81
N ARG A 70 -43.81 45.62 36.21
CA ARG A 70 -44.39 44.82 35.12
C ARG A 70 -44.30 45.60 33.82
N PHE A 71 -43.67 45.04 32.80
CA PHE A 71 -43.59 45.68 31.49
C PHE A 71 -44.85 45.37 30.70
N ARG A 72 -45.45 46.40 30.10
CA ARG A 72 -46.59 46.19 29.19
C ARG A 72 -46.08 45.76 27.82
N ALA A 73 -46.48 44.56 27.39
CA ALA A 73 -46.38 44.17 25.99
C ALA A 73 -47.24 45.13 25.13
N PHE A 74 -46.75 45.51 23.96
CA PHE A 74 -47.57 46.26 23.00
C PHE A 74 -48.87 45.49 22.69
N ARG A 75 -50.00 46.20 22.66
CA ARG A 75 -51.25 45.63 22.12
C ARG A 75 -51.14 45.60 20.60
N GLY A 76 -51.13 44.40 20.01
CA GLY A 76 -51.21 44.22 18.56
C GLY A 76 -49.87 44.13 17.80
N THR A 77 -48.73 43.96 18.48
CA THR A 77 -47.45 43.76 17.78
C THR A 77 -47.32 42.36 17.15
N PRO A 78 -46.60 42.24 16.02
CA PRO A 78 -46.12 40.98 15.49
C PRO A 78 -45.37 40.17 16.55
N ARG A 79 -45.30 38.84 16.40
CA ARG A 79 -44.55 37.94 17.29
C ARG A 79 -43.02 38.21 17.30
N ASP A 80 -42.57 39.14 16.46
CA ASP A 80 -41.16 39.38 16.15
C ASP A 80 -40.54 40.56 16.91
N TRP A 81 -41.18 41.04 17.98
CA TRP A 81 -40.65 42.08 18.86
C TRP A 81 -40.16 41.48 20.18
N ILE A 82 -38.98 41.91 20.62
CA ILE A 82 -38.37 41.47 21.87
C ILE A 82 -38.21 42.64 22.85
N LEU A 83 -38.30 42.34 24.15
CA LEU A 83 -38.07 43.33 25.20
C LEU A 83 -36.61 43.27 25.66
N ARG A 84 -35.91 44.39 25.54
CA ARG A 84 -34.56 44.59 26.07
C ARG A 84 -34.66 45.46 27.33
N VAL A 85 -34.30 44.90 28.48
CA VAL A 85 -34.19 45.63 29.76
C VAL A 85 -32.71 45.88 30.04
N ARG A 86 -32.29 47.14 30.05
CA ARG A 86 -30.92 47.53 30.33
C ARG A 86 -30.81 48.06 31.76
N PHE A 87 -30.19 47.30 32.65
CA PHE A 87 -29.82 47.73 33.99
C PHE A 87 -28.62 48.65 33.90
N LYS A 88 -28.79 49.93 34.24
CA LYS A 88 -27.71 50.94 34.19
C LYS A 88 -26.75 50.78 35.36
N LYS A 89 -27.30 50.57 36.56
CA LYS A 89 -26.55 50.38 37.80
C LYS A 89 -27.40 49.65 38.82
N PHE A 90 -26.76 48.85 39.66
CA PHE A 90 -27.45 48.07 40.68
C PHE A 90 -26.52 47.70 41.83
N LYS A 91 -27.05 47.76 43.06
CA LYS A 91 -26.40 47.29 44.27
C LYS A 91 -27.47 46.79 45.24
N VAL A 92 -27.48 45.48 45.52
CA VAL A 92 -28.31 44.89 46.58
C VAL A 92 -27.71 43.60 47.08
N GLY A 93 -27.73 43.43 48.41
CA GLY A 93 -27.29 42.20 49.06
C GLY A 93 -25.84 41.80 48.75
N VAL A 94 -25.45 40.65 49.29
CA VAL A 94 -24.14 40.01 49.11
C VAL A 94 -24.37 38.57 48.70
N LEU A 95 -23.50 38.05 47.83
CA LEU A 95 -23.56 36.68 47.36
C LEU A 95 -22.78 35.75 48.32
N GLU A 96 -23.50 34.90 49.05
CA GLU A 96 -22.92 33.89 49.94
C GLU A 96 -22.74 32.56 49.20
N ASN A 97 -21.52 32.02 49.19
CA ASN A 97 -21.17 30.72 48.60
C ASN A 97 -21.69 30.53 47.14
N ALA A 98 -21.86 31.62 46.39
CA ALA A 98 -22.40 31.66 45.01
C ALA A 98 -23.70 30.87 44.75
N THR A 99 -24.51 30.66 45.80
CA THR A 99 -25.76 29.90 45.75
C THR A 99 -26.91 30.59 46.47
N THR A 100 -26.61 31.49 47.42
CA THR A 100 -27.60 32.24 48.19
C THR A 100 -27.28 33.73 48.24
N CYS A 101 -28.31 34.58 48.19
CA CYS A 101 -28.17 36.03 48.37
C CYS A 101 -28.63 36.42 49.78
N SER A 102 -27.80 37.17 50.52
CA SER A 102 -28.15 37.73 51.83
C SER A 102 -28.31 39.25 51.76
N GLY A 103 -29.23 39.82 52.55
CA GLY A 103 -29.48 41.27 52.62
C GLY A 103 -30.37 41.85 51.51
N GLY A 104 -30.71 41.06 50.49
CA GLY A 104 -31.62 41.44 49.41
C GLY A 104 -31.31 40.77 48.08
N TYR A 105 -32.22 40.88 47.12
CA TYR A 105 -32.08 40.31 45.80
C TYR A 105 -32.91 41.04 44.72
N LEU A 106 -32.51 40.86 43.47
CA LEU A 106 -33.28 41.18 42.28
C LEU A 106 -33.71 39.87 41.59
N GLN A 107 -34.92 39.81 41.07
CA GLN A 107 -35.45 38.62 40.41
C GLN A 107 -36.09 39.04 39.09
N ILE A 108 -35.76 38.32 38.02
CA ILE A 108 -36.27 38.57 36.67
C ILE A 108 -37.14 37.39 36.27
N ILE A 109 -38.43 37.63 36.14
CA ILE A 109 -39.42 36.63 35.72
C ILE A 109 -39.83 36.95 34.28
N ASP A 110 -39.56 36.00 33.40
CA ASP A 110 -39.92 36.04 31.99
C ASP A 110 -41.09 35.09 31.73
N GLY A 111 -42.18 35.63 31.20
CA GLY A 111 -43.45 34.94 30.99
C GLY A 111 -44.51 35.18 32.08
N ASN A 112 -45.71 34.67 31.84
CA ASN A 112 -46.87 34.73 32.72
C ASN A 112 -47.59 33.36 32.78
N THR A 113 -48.78 33.27 33.38
CA THR A 113 -49.54 31.99 33.43
C THR A 113 -50.01 31.49 32.07
N LYS A 114 -50.04 32.35 31.05
CA LYS A 114 -50.56 32.05 29.72
C LYS A 114 -49.45 31.69 28.72
N THR A 115 -48.19 31.93 29.06
CA THR A 115 -47.03 31.61 28.22
C THR A 115 -46.51 30.22 28.55
N GLU A 116 -46.39 29.34 27.56
CA GLU A 116 -45.82 27.99 27.72
C GLU A 116 -44.33 28.01 28.06
N VAL A 117 -43.61 29.05 27.60
CA VAL A 117 -42.19 29.30 27.87
C VAL A 117 -42.10 30.30 29.03
N SER A 118 -41.84 29.83 30.25
CA SER A 118 -41.66 30.72 31.40
C SER A 118 -40.73 30.14 32.47
N ASN A 119 -39.90 30.99 33.07
CA ASN A 119 -39.05 30.66 34.22
C ASN A 119 -39.75 30.89 35.57
N ARG A 120 -41.08 31.08 35.57
CA ARG A 120 -41.84 31.49 36.76
C ARG A 120 -41.84 30.47 37.90
N LYS A 121 -41.73 29.17 37.61
CA LYS A 121 -41.87 28.11 38.63
C LYS A 121 -40.82 28.29 39.74
N ASP A 122 -39.57 28.45 39.33
CA ASP A 122 -38.42 28.62 40.22
C ASP A 122 -37.50 29.73 39.66
N PRO A 123 -37.86 31.02 39.84
CA PRO A 123 -37.07 32.10 39.28
C PRO A 123 -35.85 32.36 40.17
N GLY A 124 -34.65 32.26 39.61
CA GLY A 124 -33.45 32.55 40.37
C GLY A 124 -33.26 34.04 40.69
N VAL A 125 -32.27 34.31 41.55
CA VAL A 125 -32.07 35.62 42.18
C VAL A 125 -30.70 36.21 41.85
N TYR A 126 -30.60 37.54 41.85
CA TYR A 126 -29.38 38.30 41.57
C TYR A 126 -29.04 39.20 42.76
N CYS A 127 -27.77 39.24 43.15
CA CYS A 127 -27.25 40.11 44.21
C CYS A 127 -25.82 40.56 43.92
N GLY A 128 -25.31 41.45 44.76
CA GLY A 128 -24.02 42.10 44.61
C GLY A 128 -24.11 43.47 43.93
N GLU A 129 -23.00 43.90 43.35
CA GLU A 129 -22.81 45.23 42.80
C GLU A 129 -22.40 45.19 41.31
N SER A 130 -23.10 45.97 40.49
CA SER A 130 -22.76 46.21 39.09
C SER A 130 -22.85 47.70 38.78
N GLU A 131 -21.70 48.31 38.51
CA GLU A 131 -21.59 49.68 38.00
C GLU A 131 -21.64 49.75 36.48
N GLN A 132 -21.34 48.64 35.80
CA GLN A 132 -21.43 48.55 34.35
C GLN A 132 -22.88 48.27 33.91
N PRO A 133 -23.32 48.83 32.79
CA PRO A 133 -24.65 48.59 32.27
C PRO A 133 -24.78 47.16 31.73
N GLN A 134 -25.82 46.46 32.15
CA GLN A 134 -26.06 45.05 31.83
C GLN A 134 -27.42 44.89 31.16
N THR A 135 -27.48 44.11 30.08
CA THR A 135 -28.70 43.96 29.27
C THR A 135 -29.32 42.59 29.47
N PHE A 136 -30.62 42.55 29.69
CA PHE A 136 -31.43 41.35 29.66
C PHE A 136 -32.34 41.39 28.43
N ILE A 137 -32.39 40.30 27.66
CA ILE A 137 -33.22 40.20 26.46
C ILE A 137 -34.22 39.07 26.66
N SER A 138 -35.50 39.40 26.74
CA SER A 138 -36.56 38.44 27.04
C SER A 138 -36.77 37.40 25.94
N GLU A 139 -37.25 36.21 26.32
CA GLU A 139 -37.78 35.20 25.39
C GLU A 139 -39.28 35.40 25.15
N THR A 140 -39.98 36.07 26.07
CA THR A 140 -41.42 36.38 25.93
C THR A 140 -41.67 37.89 25.87
N SER A 141 -42.91 38.27 25.54
CA SER A 141 -43.35 39.68 25.57
C SER A 141 -43.69 40.18 26.97
N PHE A 142 -43.64 39.33 28.00
CA PHE A 142 -44.02 39.67 29.37
C PHE A 142 -42.85 39.47 30.31
N VAL A 143 -42.31 40.57 30.84
CA VAL A 143 -41.28 40.53 31.88
C VAL A 143 -41.80 41.18 33.15
N ARG A 144 -41.44 40.58 34.29
CA ARG A 144 -41.65 41.13 35.62
C ARG A 144 -40.33 41.15 36.37
N VAL A 145 -39.91 42.32 36.79
CA VAL A 145 -38.73 42.50 37.64
C VAL A 145 -39.18 42.73 39.07
N ILE A 146 -38.59 42.02 40.02
CA ILE A 146 -38.85 42.15 41.45
C ILE A 146 -37.54 42.56 42.12
N PHE A 147 -37.57 43.63 42.89
CA PHE A 147 -36.46 44.09 43.71
C PHE A 147 -36.84 43.95 45.18
N HIS A 148 -35.99 43.30 45.96
CA HIS A 148 -36.16 43.14 47.39
C HIS A 148 -34.88 43.51 48.13
N ALA A 149 -34.98 44.31 49.17
CA ALA A 149 -33.89 44.61 50.09
C ALA A 149 -34.40 44.45 51.52
N ASP A 150 -33.66 43.75 52.37
CA ASP A 150 -34.02 43.56 53.78
C ASP A 150 -33.83 44.86 54.57
N ASN A 151 -32.81 45.63 54.20
CA ASN A 151 -32.46 46.92 54.78
C ASN A 151 -32.21 47.95 53.67
N PHE A 152 -33.22 48.78 53.38
CA PHE A 152 -33.12 49.80 52.34
C PHE A 152 -32.40 51.06 52.85
N THR A 153 -31.26 51.38 52.23
CA THR A 153 -30.39 52.52 52.54
C THR A 153 -29.99 53.25 51.26
N ASP A 154 -29.21 54.32 51.40
CA ASP A 154 -28.57 55.01 50.28
C ASP A 154 -27.55 54.15 49.51
N GLN A 155 -27.07 53.07 50.12
CA GLN A 155 -26.18 52.09 49.49
C GLN A 155 -26.93 51.06 48.63
N THR A 156 -28.24 50.92 48.78
CA THR A 156 -29.06 50.01 47.96
C THR A 156 -29.76 50.78 46.86
N TYR A 157 -29.38 50.53 45.61
CA TYR A 157 -29.95 51.24 44.47
C TYR A 157 -30.10 50.34 43.25
N PHE A 158 -31.02 50.73 42.37
CA PHE A 158 -31.14 50.14 41.05
C PHE A 158 -31.63 51.18 40.06
N SER A 159 -31.23 51.04 38.80
CA SER A 159 -31.80 51.80 37.70
C SER A 159 -31.77 50.97 36.44
N PHE A 160 -32.87 50.97 35.70
CA PHE A 160 -32.97 50.29 34.43
C PHE A 160 -33.83 51.07 33.43
N ASP A 161 -33.54 50.86 32.15
CA ASP A 161 -34.35 51.33 31.03
C ASP A 161 -34.89 50.14 30.23
N SER A 162 -36.06 50.30 29.62
CA SER A 162 -36.65 49.26 28.79
C SER A 162 -36.84 49.74 27.36
N ARG A 163 -36.50 48.89 26.39
CA ARG A 163 -36.64 49.13 24.97
C ARG A 163 -37.29 47.92 24.32
N ALA A 164 -38.01 48.14 23.24
CA ALA A 164 -38.57 47.07 22.44
C ALA A 164 -38.00 47.18 21.03
N GLU A 165 -37.40 46.10 20.57
CA GLU A 165 -36.66 46.05 19.30
C GLU A 165 -37.17 44.88 18.46
N PRO A 166 -37.24 45.04 17.13
CA PRO A 166 -37.58 43.94 16.24
C PRO A 166 -36.43 42.93 16.15
N GLN A 167 -36.74 41.65 15.91
CA GLN A 167 -35.76 40.56 15.87
C GLN A 167 -34.61 40.79 14.87
N PHE A 168 -34.85 41.43 13.72
CA PHE A 168 -33.83 41.68 12.70
C PHE A 168 -32.75 42.68 13.13
N GLU A 169 -33.03 43.58 14.07
CA GLU A 169 -32.03 44.50 14.64
C GLU A 169 -31.10 43.78 15.64
N VAL A 170 -31.55 42.65 16.19
CA VAL A 170 -30.80 41.86 17.19
C VAL A 170 -30.12 40.67 16.49
N TYR A 171 -29.31 40.99 15.49
CA TYR A 171 -28.65 40.02 14.61
C TYR A 171 -27.70 39.06 15.36
N LEU A 172 -27.11 39.46 16.49
CA LEU A 172 -26.29 38.56 17.33
C LEU A 172 -27.10 37.37 17.88
N ARG A 173 -28.41 37.54 18.07
CA ARG A 173 -29.31 36.49 18.57
C ARG A 173 -30.00 35.74 17.44
N TYR A 174 -30.48 36.46 16.42
CA TYR A 174 -31.33 35.90 15.37
C TYR A 174 -30.65 35.73 14.01
N GLY A 175 -29.42 36.20 13.86
CA GLY A 175 -28.71 36.30 12.59
C GLY A 175 -29.10 37.54 11.77
N GLN A 176 -28.33 37.83 10.72
CA GLN A 176 -28.55 38.97 9.83
C GLN A 176 -29.86 38.88 9.02
N HIS A 177 -30.37 37.66 8.81
CA HIS A 177 -31.61 37.38 8.07
C HIS A 177 -32.45 36.31 8.78
N PRO A 178 -33.20 36.69 9.83
CA PRO A 178 -34.02 35.74 10.60
C PRO A 178 -35.14 35.10 9.79
N GLU A 179 -35.68 35.81 8.80
CA GLU A 179 -36.78 35.34 7.93
C GLU A 179 -36.41 34.11 7.10
N LEU A 180 -35.13 33.99 6.71
CA LEU A 180 -34.64 32.87 5.90
C LEU A 180 -34.46 31.58 6.74
N TYR A 181 -34.27 31.71 8.05
CA TYR A 181 -33.95 30.61 8.96
C TYR A 181 -34.70 30.77 10.29
N PRO A 182 -36.04 30.59 10.31
CA PRO A 182 -36.86 30.85 11.50
C PRO A 182 -36.52 29.94 12.69
N ASN A 183 -36.06 28.71 12.43
CA ASN A 183 -35.70 27.73 13.46
C ASN A 183 -34.21 27.73 13.81
N ARG A 184 -33.48 28.82 13.54
CA ARG A 184 -32.03 28.91 13.80
C ARG A 184 -31.65 28.68 15.26
N ARG A 185 -32.53 29.04 16.21
CA ARG A 185 -32.36 28.83 17.66
C ARG A 185 -33.00 27.53 18.16
N GLY A 186 -33.39 26.63 17.26
CA GLY A 186 -34.06 25.37 17.59
C GLY A 186 -35.53 25.53 17.96
N GLU A 187 -36.26 24.41 17.90
CA GLU A 187 -37.66 24.32 18.33
C GLU A 187 -37.73 24.17 19.85
N VAL A 188 -38.49 25.04 20.52
CA VAL A 188 -38.65 24.98 21.99
C VAL A 188 -39.54 23.80 22.36
N VAL A 189 -39.12 23.01 23.36
CA VAL A 189 -39.92 21.89 23.88
C VAL A 189 -41.05 22.42 24.77
N PRO A 190 -42.32 22.03 24.52
CA PRO A 190 -43.46 22.51 25.30
C PRO A 190 -43.30 22.24 26.81
N GLY A 191 -43.63 23.24 27.63
CA GLY A 191 -43.55 23.14 29.09
C GLY A 191 -42.15 23.35 29.69
N SER A 192 -41.15 23.62 28.85
CA SER A 192 -39.79 24.02 29.27
C SER A 192 -39.54 25.52 29.01
N TYR A 193 -38.66 26.14 29.78
CA TYR A 193 -38.24 27.52 29.53
C TYR A 193 -37.18 27.64 28.44
N CYS A 194 -36.27 26.67 28.35
CA CYS A 194 -35.09 26.76 27.50
C CYS A 194 -34.67 25.44 26.83
N GLU A 195 -35.41 24.34 27.02
CA GLU A 195 -35.10 23.08 26.32
C GLU A 195 -35.44 23.23 24.83
N ARG A 196 -34.49 22.87 23.98
CA ARG A 196 -34.55 23.11 22.53
C ARG A 196 -34.06 21.91 21.74
N VAL A 197 -34.73 21.64 20.62
CA VAL A 197 -34.38 20.58 19.68
C VAL A 197 -33.98 21.20 18.35
N PHE A 198 -32.80 20.84 17.87
CA PHE A 198 -32.26 21.25 16.59
C PHE A 198 -32.19 20.05 15.66
N LYS A 199 -32.69 20.21 14.43
CA LYS A 199 -32.76 19.16 13.41
C LYS A 199 -32.04 19.64 12.15
N ASP A 200 -31.28 18.77 11.51
CA ASP A 200 -30.58 19.07 10.25
C ASP A 200 -29.73 20.36 10.32
N CYS A 201 -28.89 20.47 11.34
CA CYS A 201 -27.96 21.59 11.42
C CYS A 201 -26.89 21.52 10.33
N ARG A 202 -26.62 22.66 9.70
CA ARG A 202 -25.58 22.88 8.70
C ARG A 202 -24.78 24.12 9.12
N LEU A 203 -23.65 24.35 8.46
CA LEU A 203 -22.84 25.54 8.71
C LEU A 203 -23.69 26.82 8.71
N GLN A 204 -23.61 27.57 9.81
CA GLN A 204 -24.31 28.84 10.06
C GLN A 204 -25.86 28.78 10.12
N THR A 205 -26.48 27.59 10.20
CA THR A 205 -27.95 27.48 10.28
C THR A 205 -28.49 27.29 11.69
N CYS A 206 -27.65 26.92 12.66
CA CYS A 206 -28.05 26.59 14.02
C CYS A 206 -27.18 27.30 15.05
N TYR A 207 -27.82 28.06 15.94
CA TYR A 207 -27.21 28.81 17.03
C TYR A 207 -27.69 28.27 18.37
N VAL A 208 -26.79 27.66 19.13
CA VAL A 208 -27.04 27.16 20.48
C VAL A 208 -26.57 28.22 21.46
N GLN A 209 -27.53 28.91 22.06
CA GLN A 209 -27.27 30.07 22.90
C GLN A 209 -27.88 29.89 24.28
N SER A 210 -27.26 30.48 25.29
CA SER A 210 -27.91 30.68 26.58
C SER A 210 -29.19 31.52 26.41
N PRO A 211 -30.23 31.30 27.23
CA PRO A 211 -31.37 32.21 27.24
C PRO A 211 -30.89 33.65 27.52
N ALA A 212 -31.53 34.61 26.86
CA ALA A 212 -31.19 36.03 26.94
C ALA A 212 -29.88 36.51 26.25
N TYR A 213 -29.07 35.63 25.64
CA TYR A 213 -27.87 36.02 24.87
C TYR A 213 -28.17 37.09 23.78
N PRO A 214 -27.27 38.06 23.51
CA PRO A 214 -25.97 38.36 24.16
C PRO A 214 -26.07 39.07 25.53
N GLY A 215 -27.27 39.14 26.10
CA GLY A 215 -27.49 39.66 27.45
C GLY A 215 -27.28 38.61 28.55
N ILE A 216 -27.51 39.03 29.79
CA ILE A 216 -27.36 38.20 30.98
C ILE A 216 -28.38 37.06 31.03
N TYR A 217 -27.93 35.84 31.33
CA TYR A 217 -28.83 34.69 31.45
C TYR A 217 -29.60 34.67 32.78
N PRO A 218 -30.85 34.18 32.80
CA PRO A 218 -31.60 33.85 34.02
C PRO A 218 -30.86 32.87 34.95
N ARG A 219 -31.07 33.03 36.25
CA ARG A 219 -30.56 32.10 37.28
C ARG A 219 -31.53 30.95 37.52
N ALA A 220 -31.05 29.88 38.16
CA ALA A 220 -31.80 28.64 38.40
C ALA A 220 -32.26 27.94 37.11
N LEU A 221 -31.40 27.90 36.08
CA LEU A 221 -31.72 27.27 34.80
C LEU A 221 -31.18 25.85 34.72
N HIS A 222 -32.00 24.98 34.12
CA HIS A 222 -31.61 23.65 33.66
C HIS A 222 -32.04 23.50 32.20
N CYS A 223 -31.15 23.87 31.28
CA CYS A 223 -31.44 23.92 29.84
C CYS A 223 -30.83 22.72 29.14
N LYS A 224 -31.64 22.08 28.29
CA LYS A 224 -31.27 20.88 27.54
C LYS A 224 -31.34 21.17 26.06
N TYR A 225 -30.26 20.93 25.33
CA TYR A 225 -30.17 21.18 23.90
C TYR A 225 -29.86 19.87 23.18
N ARG A 226 -30.79 19.40 22.34
CA ARG A 226 -30.60 18.22 21.50
C ARG A 226 -30.23 18.65 20.09
N LEU A 227 -29.02 18.32 19.65
CA LEU A 227 -28.48 18.75 18.36
C LEU A 227 -28.39 17.56 17.42
N ASN A 228 -28.81 17.73 16.18
CA ASN A 228 -28.74 16.71 15.13
C ASN A 228 -28.30 17.34 13.79
N THR A 229 -27.49 16.61 13.04
CA THR A 229 -27.05 16.97 11.68
C THR A 229 -27.35 15.84 10.68
N ARG A 230 -27.25 16.11 9.38
CA ARG A 230 -27.39 15.08 8.32
C ARG A 230 -26.10 14.32 8.00
N LEU A 231 -24.95 14.83 8.43
CA LEU A 231 -23.65 14.22 8.19
C LEU A 231 -23.20 13.46 9.44
N PRO A 232 -22.31 12.46 9.30
CA PRO A 232 -21.96 11.56 10.39
C PRO A 232 -21.22 12.22 11.55
N PHE A 233 -20.67 13.43 11.37
CA PHE A 233 -19.98 14.16 12.43
C PHE A 233 -20.57 15.57 12.59
N ILE A 234 -21.01 15.84 13.81
CA ILE A 234 -21.47 17.16 14.26
C ILE A 234 -20.31 17.97 14.85
N LYS A 235 -20.22 19.25 14.47
CA LYS A 235 -19.22 20.20 14.97
C LYS A 235 -19.90 21.33 15.74
N LEU A 236 -19.49 21.53 16.99
CA LEU A 236 -19.88 22.62 17.87
C LEU A 236 -18.71 23.59 18.03
N TYR A 237 -18.87 24.88 17.72
CA TYR A 237 -17.75 25.82 17.73
C TYR A 237 -18.20 27.26 18.04
N ILE A 238 -17.28 28.11 18.50
CA ILE A 238 -17.53 29.54 18.71
C ILE A 238 -16.71 30.35 17.70
N GLU A 239 -17.36 31.24 16.95
CA GLU A 239 -16.70 32.17 16.02
C GLU A 239 -16.66 33.58 16.62
N ASN A 240 -15.47 34.10 16.93
CA ASN A 240 -15.23 35.50 17.29
C ASN A 240 -16.04 36.07 18.48
N GLU A 241 -16.63 35.20 19.31
CA GLU A 241 -17.44 35.57 20.46
C GLU A 241 -16.84 35.01 21.76
N GLU A 242 -17.14 35.66 22.89
CA GLU A 242 -16.60 35.29 24.20
C GLU A 242 -17.56 34.33 24.92
N PHE A 243 -16.99 33.28 25.50
CA PHE A 243 -17.69 32.39 26.42
C PHE A 243 -17.61 32.98 27.83
N ASN A 244 -18.74 33.13 28.51
CA ASN A 244 -18.81 33.77 29.83
C ASN A 244 -19.84 33.07 30.73
N ILE A 245 -19.38 32.01 31.40
CA ILE A 245 -20.19 31.19 32.31
C ILE A 245 -19.33 30.81 33.52
N ASP A 246 -19.24 31.69 34.51
CA ASP A 246 -18.45 31.41 35.73
C ASP A 246 -19.33 31.23 36.97
N GLY A 247 -20.47 31.92 37.02
CA GLY A 247 -21.38 31.94 38.18
C GLY A 247 -20.79 32.58 39.45
N GLN A 248 -19.49 32.85 39.47
CA GLN A 248 -18.74 33.41 40.58
C GLN A 248 -18.24 34.81 40.22
N ARG A 249 -18.38 35.78 41.14
CA ARG A 249 -17.58 37.00 41.11
C ARG A 249 -17.29 37.44 42.54
N CYS A 250 -16.03 37.77 42.80
CA CYS A 250 -15.64 38.42 44.03
C CYS A 250 -15.91 39.92 43.91
N GLU A 251 -16.42 40.54 44.97
CA GLU A 251 -16.78 41.97 45.03
C GLU A 251 -15.59 42.91 44.71
N ASN A 252 -14.36 42.42 44.84
CA ASN A 252 -13.12 43.16 44.61
C ASN A 252 -12.31 42.64 43.41
N ILE A 253 -12.14 43.48 42.39
CA ILE A 253 -11.39 43.17 41.15
C ILE A 253 -9.89 42.94 41.40
N MET A 254 -9.35 43.45 42.51
CA MET A 254 -7.93 43.32 42.90
C MET A 254 -7.60 41.99 43.57
N THR A 255 -8.59 41.21 44.02
CA THR A 255 -8.39 39.97 44.80
C THR A 255 -8.86 38.69 44.10
N CYS A 256 -9.57 38.77 42.97
CA CYS A 256 -9.92 37.60 42.16
C CYS A 256 -9.65 37.87 40.67
N PRO A 257 -8.54 37.35 40.11
CA PRO A 257 -8.25 37.46 38.68
C PRO A 257 -9.33 36.73 37.87
N MET A 258 -9.54 37.17 36.62
CA MET A 258 -10.51 36.53 35.73
C MET A 258 -10.14 35.05 35.54
N ARG A 259 -11.12 34.16 35.77
CA ARG A 259 -10.90 32.72 35.67
C ARG A 259 -10.89 32.30 34.20
N PRO A 260 -9.78 31.75 33.68
CA PRO A 260 -9.77 31.20 32.33
C PRO A 260 -10.73 30.01 32.24
N ILE A 261 -11.18 29.70 31.03
CA ILE A 261 -12.05 28.56 30.80
C ILE A 261 -11.38 27.29 31.32
N SER A 262 -12.05 26.60 32.22
CA SER A 262 -11.58 25.36 32.83
C SER A 262 -12.51 24.22 32.42
N SER A 263 -11.91 23.04 32.21
CA SER A 263 -12.64 21.80 31.95
C SER A 263 -12.64 20.90 33.20
N GLY A 264 -13.77 20.22 33.42
CA GLY A 264 -13.95 19.24 34.50
C GLY A 264 -15.01 19.63 35.53
N SER A 265 -15.67 18.63 36.10
CA SER A 265 -16.77 18.82 37.05
C SER A 265 -16.31 19.41 38.39
N GLU A 266 -15.11 19.07 38.86
CA GLU A 266 -14.55 19.59 40.11
C GLU A 266 -14.19 21.08 40.01
N HIS A 267 -13.80 21.51 38.82
CA HIS A 267 -13.45 22.90 38.54
C HIS A 267 -14.69 23.78 38.39
N CYS A 268 -15.85 23.24 38.00
CA CYS A 268 -17.05 24.02 37.68
C CYS A 268 -18.23 23.72 38.62
N PRO A 269 -18.16 24.16 39.90
CA PRO A 269 -19.17 23.82 40.91
C PRO A 269 -20.46 24.63 40.82
N TYR A 270 -20.45 25.79 40.15
CA TYR A 270 -21.60 26.70 40.08
C TYR A 270 -22.29 26.61 38.70
N ASP A 271 -22.00 27.54 37.81
CA ASP A 271 -22.55 27.54 36.47
C ASP A 271 -21.65 26.73 35.54
N TYR A 272 -22.24 25.89 34.72
CA TYR A 272 -21.48 25.07 33.79
C TYR A 272 -22.29 24.69 32.55
N ILE A 273 -21.56 24.39 31.48
CA ILE A 273 -22.07 23.62 30.34
C ILE A 273 -21.44 22.24 30.36
N ARG A 274 -22.25 21.22 30.12
CA ARG A 274 -21.78 19.86 29.89
C ARG A 274 -22.16 19.40 28.50
N VAL A 275 -21.18 18.89 27.77
CA VAL A 275 -21.36 18.40 26.41
C VAL A 275 -21.21 16.88 26.41
N TYR A 276 -22.14 16.20 25.77
CA TYR A 276 -22.22 14.75 25.69
C TYR A 276 -22.20 14.31 24.22
N ASP A 277 -21.50 13.21 23.96
CA ASP A 277 -21.32 12.66 22.62
C ASP A 277 -22.42 11.66 22.28
N GLY A 278 -23.57 12.18 21.86
CA GLY A 278 -24.74 11.39 21.49
C GLY A 278 -26.04 12.15 21.72
N LYS A 279 -27.16 11.44 21.66
CA LYS A 279 -28.51 12.05 21.64
C LYS A 279 -29.04 12.48 23.00
N ASN A 280 -28.60 11.81 24.07
CA ASN A 280 -29.18 11.90 25.42
C ASN A 280 -28.11 12.00 26.52
N GLU A 281 -28.54 12.28 27.75
CA GLU A 281 -27.70 12.34 28.98
C GLU A 281 -26.97 11.04 29.32
N SER A 282 -27.42 9.89 28.81
CA SER A 282 -26.76 8.59 29.02
C SER A 282 -25.49 8.39 28.18
N SER A 283 -25.22 9.30 27.25
CA SER A 283 -24.06 9.23 26.35
C SER A 283 -22.79 9.69 27.08
N PRO A 284 -21.58 9.34 26.60
CA PRO A 284 -20.34 9.74 27.27
C PRO A 284 -20.17 11.27 27.29
N VAL A 285 -19.70 11.80 28.42
CA VAL A 285 -19.42 13.24 28.59
C VAL A 285 -18.10 13.58 27.92
N ILE A 286 -18.12 14.53 26.98
CA ILE A 286 -16.92 15.09 26.35
C ILE A 286 -16.20 16.01 27.34
N GLY A 287 -16.95 16.87 28.03
CA GLY A 287 -16.40 17.82 28.98
C GLY A 287 -17.46 18.65 29.68
N THR A 288 -17.09 19.20 30.85
CA THR A 288 -17.85 20.22 31.57
C THR A 288 -17.03 21.51 31.56
N PHE A 289 -17.62 22.63 31.17
CA PHE A 289 -16.93 23.90 30.91
C PHE A 289 -17.55 25.05 31.72
N CYS A 290 -16.70 25.89 32.30
CA CYS A 290 -17.04 27.14 32.98
C CYS A 290 -15.85 28.12 32.89
N GLY A 291 -16.05 29.37 33.32
CA GLY A 291 -15.08 30.47 33.27
C GLY A 291 -15.39 31.46 32.16
N MET A 292 -14.41 32.32 31.86
CA MET A 292 -14.53 33.38 30.88
C MET A 292 -13.37 33.37 29.89
N GLY A 293 -13.65 33.67 28.61
CA GLY A 293 -12.64 33.95 27.60
C GLY A 293 -12.90 33.26 26.26
N LYS A 294 -11.82 32.95 25.54
CA LYS A 294 -11.89 32.28 24.25
C LYS A 294 -12.10 30.77 24.46
N PHE A 295 -13.25 30.25 24.03
CA PHE A 295 -13.56 28.82 24.08
C PHE A 295 -12.57 28.01 23.23
N PRO A 296 -12.22 26.77 23.64
CA PRO A 296 -11.42 25.87 22.82
C PRO A 296 -12.04 25.76 21.42
N TYR A 297 -11.24 25.94 20.37
CA TYR A 297 -11.68 26.22 19.00
C TYR A 297 -12.98 25.53 18.54
N SER A 298 -13.09 24.21 18.73
CA SER A 298 -14.32 23.46 18.45
C SER A 298 -14.35 22.10 19.14
N ILE A 299 -15.55 21.52 19.27
CA ILE A 299 -15.81 20.15 19.68
C ILE A 299 -16.42 19.40 18.48
N ILE A 300 -15.86 18.25 18.12
CA ILE A 300 -16.38 17.39 17.04
C ILE A 300 -16.86 16.07 17.63
N GLY A 301 -18.16 15.77 17.51
CA GLY A 301 -18.77 14.53 18.01
C GLY A 301 -18.41 13.31 17.15
N THR A 302 -18.58 12.10 17.70
CA THR A 302 -18.37 10.84 16.96
C THR A 302 -19.58 10.44 16.11
N SER A 303 -20.73 11.10 16.30
CA SER A 303 -21.98 10.79 15.62
C SER A 303 -22.66 12.05 15.06
N GLU A 304 -23.81 11.86 14.43
CA GLU A 304 -24.67 12.93 13.91
C GLU A 304 -25.40 13.73 15.01
N ASP A 305 -25.43 13.19 16.24
CA ASP A 305 -26.13 13.73 17.40
C ASP A 305 -25.14 14.23 18.47
N LEU A 306 -25.45 15.39 19.07
CA LEU A 306 -24.75 15.93 20.25
C LEU A 306 -25.78 16.43 21.26
N TYR A 307 -25.50 16.23 22.55
CA TYR A 307 -26.36 16.68 23.63
C TYR A 307 -25.62 17.69 24.50
N VAL A 308 -26.21 18.87 24.71
CA VAL A 308 -25.62 19.94 25.52
C VAL A 308 -26.56 20.28 26.66
N GLU A 309 -26.02 20.32 27.86
CA GLU A 309 -26.71 20.67 29.09
C GLU A 309 -26.11 21.95 29.65
N PHE A 310 -26.93 22.95 29.97
CA PHE A 310 -26.51 24.17 30.64
C PHE A 310 -27.22 24.30 31.98
N VAL A 311 -26.44 24.45 33.05
CA VAL A 311 -26.94 24.56 34.42
C VAL A 311 -26.43 25.86 35.03
N SER A 312 -27.33 26.65 35.61
CA SER A 312 -26.98 27.85 36.36
C SER A 312 -27.42 27.76 37.82
N SER A 313 -26.60 28.27 38.72
CA SER A 313 -26.90 28.24 40.16
C SER A 313 -28.10 29.14 40.49
N PRO A 314 -28.81 28.88 41.60
CA PRO A 314 -30.03 29.61 41.96
C PRO A 314 -29.83 31.11 42.20
N ALA A 315 -28.63 31.51 42.64
CA ALA A 315 -28.25 32.89 42.91
C ALA A 315 -26.93 33.25 42.23
N GLY A 316 -26.76 34.49 41.80
CA GLY A 316 -25.47 34.92 41.23
C GLY A 316 -25.39 36.41 40.91
N PRO A 317 -24.24 36.88 40.39
CA PRO A 317 -24.07 38.27 40.00
C PRO A 317 -24.78 38.59 38.67
N LEU A 318 -25.17 39.84 38.48
CA LEU A 318 -25.84 40.35 37.28
C LEU A 318 -24.83 40.68 36.16
N LEU A 319 -23.92 39.77 35.80
CA LEU A 319 -22.76 40.11 34.94
C LEU A 319 -22.49 39.12 33.80
N ASN A 320 -22.81 37.85 33.97
CA ASN A 320 -22.40 36.82 33.02
C ASN A 320 -23.30 36.82 31.78
N THR A 321 -22.71 36.99 30.61
CA THR A 321 -23.39 37.13 29.31
C THR A 321 -23.72 35.79 28.64
N GLY A 322 -23.18 34.68 29.15
CA GLY A 322 -23.51 33.33 28.70
C GLY A 322 -22.66 32.85 27.52
N PHE A 323 -23.30 32.21 26.54
CA PHE A 323 -22.58 31.57 25.43
C PHE A 323 -23.37 31.57 24.12
N HIS A 324 -22.62 31.44 23.03
CA HIS A 324 -23.14 31.22 21.69
C HIS A 324 -22.25 30.24 20.93
N PHE A 325 -22.81 29.07 20.62
CA PHE A 325 -22.19 28.11 19.74
C PHE A 325 -22.88 28.09 18.37
N ASN A 326 -22.05 28.06 17.34
CA ASN A 326 -22.44 27.65 16.01
C ASN A 326 -22.38 26.12 15.92
N VAL A 327 -23.37 25.53 15.27
CA VAL A 327 -23.39 24.10 14.94
C VAL A 327 -23.23 23.95 13.44
N GLY A 328 -22.31 23.08 13.05
CA GLY A 328 -22.05 22.74 11.66
C GLY A 328 -21.89 21.24 11.48
N ASN A 329 -21.87 20.84 10.21
CA ASN A 329 -21.47 19.51 9.81
C ASN A 329 -19.96 19.46 9.55
N TRP A 330 -19.30 18.38 9.95
CA TRP A 330 -17.89 18.17 9.65
C TRP A 330 -17.73 17.17 8.49
N PRO A 331 -17.10 17.55 7.37
CA PRO A 331 -16.87 16.65 6.25
C PRO A 331 -15.77 15.68 6.64
N GLY A 332 -16.14 14.49 7.08
CA GLY A 332 -15.16 13.53 7.58
C GLY A 332 -15.64 12.10 7.49
N HIS A 333 -16.16 11.65 6.36
CA HIS A 333 -16.35 10.20 6.23
C HIS A 333 -16.12 9.73 4.80
N VAL A 334 -14.92 9.20 4.58
CA VAL A 334 -14.73 8.10 3.65
C VAL A 334 -14.79 6.85 4.51
N GLU A 335 -15.77 5.97 4.27
CA GLU A 335 -15.81 4.66 4.93
C GLU A 335 -14.49 3.93 4.63
N THR A 336 -13.69 3.71 5.66
CA THR A 336 -12.45 2.94 5.52
C THR A 336 -12.83 1.49 5.22
N ALA A 337 -12.38 0.95 4.08
CA ALA A 337 -12.70 -0.40 3.64
C ALA A 337 -11.97 -1.47 4.50
N GLY A 338 -12.55 -1.81 5.65
CA GLY A 338 -11.97 -2.79 6.57
C GLY A 338 -12.89 -3.18 7.72
N VAL A 339 -12.42 -4.12 8.54
CA VAL A 339 -13.14 -4.59 9.72
C VAL A 339 -12.70 -3.77 10.92
N LYS A 340 -13.66 -3.10 11.57
CA LYS A 340 -13.41 -2.37 12.81
C LYS A 340 -13.47 -3.34 14.00
N ASN A 341 -12.37 -3.44 14.75
CA ASN A 341 -12.31 -4.18 16.00
C ASN A 341 -12.27 -3.15 17.15
N GLY A 342 -13.29 -3.11 18.01
CA GLY A 342 -13.35 -2.09 19.08
C GLY A 342 -13.63 -0.66 18.60
N SER A 343 -13.10 0.34 19.33
CA SER A 343 -13.46 1.76 19.14
C SER A 343 -12.71 2.45 17.99
N CYS A 344 -11.43 2.12 17.78
CA CYS A 344 -10.63 2.69 16.70
C CYS A 344 -9.52 1.77 16.16
N ASP A 345 -9.63 0.46 16.35
CA ASP A 345 -8.72 -0.50 15.72
C ASP A 345 -9.30 -1.01 14.40
N TRP A 346 -8.49 -0.98 13.36
CA TRP A 346 -8.89 -1.31 12.00
C TRP A 346 -8.03 -2.44 11.45
N LEU A 347 -8.69 -3.49 10.95
CA LEU A 347 -8.08 -4.56 10.18
C LEU A 347 -8.38 -4.32 8.69
N LEU A 348 -7.33 -4.03 7.93
CA LEU A 348 -7.38 -3.69 6.52
C LEU A 348 -6.80 -4.85 5.70
N ASN A 349 -7.67 -5.66 5.11
CA ASN A 349 -7.26 -6.87 4.39
C ASN A 349 -7.21 -6.62 2.88
N SER A 350 -6.37 -7.36 2.16
CA SER A 350 -6.42 -7.33 0.68
C SER A 350 -7.77 -7.80 0.12
N GLU A 351 -8.52 -8.61 0.85
CA GLU A 351 -9.81 -9.16 0.40
C GLU A 351 -10.97 -8.17 0.56
N SER A 352 -10.83 -7.13 1.39
CA SER A 352 -11.84 -6.07 1.47
C SER A 352 -11.74 -5.08 0.30
N LEU A 353 -10.67 -5.15 -0.49
CA LEU A 353 -10.38 -4.27 -1.64
C LEU A 353 -10.94 -4.79 -2.98
N VAL A 354 -11.87 -5.74 -2.99
CA VAL A 354 -12.36 -6.42 -4.22
C VAL A 354 -12.97 -5.46 -5.26
N SER A 355 -13.41 -4.27 -4.85
CA SER A 355 -13.98 -3.24 -5.72
C SER A 355 -12.97 -2.20 -6.23
N GLY A 356 -11.76 -2.13 -5.66
CA GLY A 356 -10.80 -1.05 -5.93
C GLY A 356 -9.35 -1.42 -5.64
N ASN A 357 -8.43 -1.00 -6.52
CA ASN A 357 -6.99 -1.32 -6.40
C ASN A 357 -6.27 -0.59 -5.25
N GLU A 358 -6.95 0.32 -4.54
CA GLU A 358 -6.42 1.10 -3.42
C GLU A 358 -7.47 1.24 -2.32
N GLY A 359 -7.02 1.20 -1.07
CA GLY A 359 -7.81 1.51 0.11
C GLY A 359 -7.41 2.84 0.72
N ILE A 360 -8.31 3.43 1.49
CA ILE A 360 -8.12 4.75 2.11
C ILE A 360 -8.49 4.67 3.59
N PHE A 361 -7.65 5.26 4.44
CA PHE A 361 -8.01 5.59 5.83
C PHE A 361 -7.56 7.01 6.17
N LEU A 362 -8.27 7.63 7.11
CA LEU A 362 -8.07 9.03 7.51
C LEU A 362 -7.61 9.10 8.96
N SER A 363 -7.01 10.24 9.32
CA SER A 363 -6.71 10.59 10.70
C SER A 363 -7.98 10.70 11.56
N VAL A 364 -7.82 10.56 12.88
CA VAL A 364 -8.94 10.67 13.82
C VAL A 364 -9.48 12.10 13.79
N ALA A 365 -10.73 12.26 13.33
CA ALA A 365 -11.34 13.55 13.03
C ALA A 365 -12.34 14.06 14.08
N HIS A 366 -12.70 13.22 15.05
CA HIS A 366 -13.62 13.53 16.16
C HIS A 366 -12.84 13.62 17.49
N TRP A 367 -13.53 14.04 18.56
CA TRP A 367 -12.94 14.11 19.89
C TRP A 367 -12.50 12.73 20.41
N TYR A 368 -11.46 12.67 21.24
CA TYR A 368 -11.06 11.44 21.93
C TYR A 368 -10.38 11.76 23.26
N PRO A 369 -10.49 10.86 24.25
CA PRO A 369 -9.92 11.07 25.57
C PRO A 369 -8.37 11.02 25.58
N PRO A 370 -7.73 11.52 26.65
CA PRO A 370 -6.30 11.32 26.87
C PRO A 370 -5.91 9.83 26.86
N HIS A 371 -4.67 9.54 26.46
CA HIS A 371 -4.13 8.17 26.32
C HIS A 371 -4.89 7.29 25.31
N THR A 372 -5.41 7.90 24.23
CA THR A 372 -6.03 7.15 23.14
C THR A 372 -4.95 6.55 22.23
N SER A 373 -5.08 5.26 21.92
CA SER A 373 -4.25 4.54 20.95
C SER A 373 -5.16 3.91 19.90
N CYS A 374 -4.98 4.28 18.64
CA CYS A 374 -5.74 3.74 17.51
C CYS A 374 -4.79 2.99 16.58
N THR A 375 -5.19 1.79 16.18
CA THR A 375 -4.33 0.90 15.38
C THR A 375 -4.93 0.60 14.02
N TYR A 376 -4.06 0.51 13.01
CA TYR A 376 -4.43 0.13 11.65
C TYR A 376 -3.47 -0.97 11.21
N LEU A 377 -3.99 -2.19 11.09
CA LEU A 377 -3.24 -3.36 10.65
C LEU A 377 -3.56 -3.65 9.18
N LEU A 378 -2.59 -3.43 8.31
CA LEU A 378 -2.67 -3.79 6.89
C LEU A 378 -2.17 -5.22 6.75
N ARG A 379 -3.03 -6.14 6.30
CA ARG A 379 -2.69 -7.56 6.16
C ARG A 379 -2.99 -8.08 4.75
N GLY A 380 -1.93 -8.39 4.03
CA GLY A 380 -1.96 -9.02 2.72
C GLY A 380 -1.97 -10.55 2.81
N ARG A 381 -2.23 -11.19 1.68
CA ARG A 381 -2.10 -12.65 1.52
C ARG A 381 -0.64 -13.08 1.63
N PRO A 382 -0.36 -14.36 1.90
CA PRO A 382 1.01 -14.87 1.88
C PRO A 382 1.69 -14.58 0.53
N GLY A 383 2.84 -13.92 0.57
CA GLY A 383 3.59 -13.50 -0.62
C GLY A 383 3.22 -12.11 -1.17
N GLU A 384 2.23 -11.43 -0.59
CA GLU A 384 1.99 -10.01 -0.85
C GLU A 384 2.78 -9.14 0.13
N ILE A 385 3.04 -7.90 -0.27
CA ILE A 385 3.58 -6.82 0.57
C ILE A 385 2.61 -5.64 0.55
N ALA A 386 2.56 -4.89 1.65
CA ALA A 386 1.73 -3.71 1.80
C ALA A 386 2.53 -2.45 1.46
N ARG A 387 1.89 -1.51 0.76
CA ARG A 387 2.40 -0.16 0.56
C ARG A 387 1.44 0.83 1.19
N LEU A 388 1.99 1.83 1.86
CA LEU A 388 1.30 2.95 2.46
C LEU A 388 1.93 4.26 1.97
N TYR A 389 1.11 5.22 1.54
CA TYR A 389 1.59 6.56 1.21
C TYR A 389 0.54 7.60 1.57
N PHE A 390 1.00 8.84 1.80
CA PHE A 390 0.12 9.95 2.17
C PHE A 390 0.07 10.97 1.03
N PRO A 391 -1.01 11.07 0.25
CA PRO A 391 -1.18 12.15 -0.73
C PRO A 391 -1.11 13.55 -0.11
N SER A 392 -1.68 13.71 1.09
CA SER A 392 -1.54 14.92 1.90
C SER A 392 -1.33 14.56 3.36
N PHE A 393 -0.38 15.24 3.98
CA PHE A 393 -0.07 15.08 5.39
C PHE A 393 0.30 16.43 5.98
N ARG A 394 -0.38 16.81 7.06
CA ARG A 394 -0.16 18.07 7.75
C ARG A 394 0.04 17.79 9.23
N VAL A 395 1.05 18.46 9.77
CA VAL A 395 1.41 18.39 11.18
C VAL A 395 1.14 19.77 11.76
N ASN A 396 0.14 19.87 12.61
CA ASN A 396 -0.19 21.09 13.35
C ASN A 396 0.17 20.91 14.82
N ARG A 397 0.23 22.01 15.57
CA ARG A 397 0.25 21.92 17.03
C ARG A 397 -1.13 21.51 17.52
N ILE A 398 -1.17 20.84 18.67
CA ILE A 398 -2.42 20.46 19.33
C ILE A 398 -3.17 21.76 19.72
N GLU A 399 -4.27 22.04 19.04
CA GLU A 399 -5.01 23.31 19.21
C GLU A 399 -5.88 23.32 20.47
N SER A 400 -6.38 22.15 20.90
CA SER A 400 -7.33 22.01 22.02
C SER A 400 -7.10 20.73 22.84
N PRO A 401 -5.95 20.62 23.56
CA PRO A 401 -5.68 19.45 24.39
C PRO A 401 -6.67 19.37 25.56
N ILE A 402 -7.16 18.16 25.87
CA ILE A 402 -8.00 17.92 27.05
C ILE A 402 -7.14 17.98 28.31
N GLN A 403 -5.97 17.33 28.26
CA GLN A 403 -4.97 17.36 29.30
C GLN A 403 -3.67 17.97 28.73
N PRO A 404 -3.11 19.02 29.36
CA PRO A 404 -1.83 19.58 28.94
C PRO A 404 -0.72 18.54 29.12
N TYR A 405 0.24 18.53 28.20
CA TYR A 405 1.40 17.65 28.25
C TYR A 405 2.66 18.49 27.95
N ASP A 406 3.57 18.51 28.92
CA ASP A 406 4.81 19.31 28.87
C ASP A 406 5.97 18.56 28.21
N GLY A 407 5.78 17.29 27.83
CA GLY A 407 6.81 16.51 27.16
C GLY A 407 6.83 16.73 25.66
N ASP A 408 7.88 16.21 25.02
CA ASP A 408 7.93 16.12 23.57
C ASP A 408 6.97 15.04 23.07
N CYS A 409 6.31 15.32 21.94
CA CYS A 409 5.37 14.41 21.29
C CYS A 409 4.10 14.13 22.11
N GLY A 410 3.17 15.09 22.09
CA GLY A 410 1.84 14.89 22.65
C GLY A 410 1.02 13.91 21.81
N GLU A 411 1.22 13.95 20.49
CA GLU A 411 0.61 13.01 19.55
C GLU A 411 1.64 12.46 18.57
N SER A 412 1.53 11.17 18.28
CA SER A 412 2.43 10.47 17.37
C SER A 412 1.72 9.48 16.47
N LEU A 413 2.27 9.28 15.27
CA LEU A 413 1.88 8.25 14.32
C LEU A 413 3.11 7.42 13.97
N THR A 414 3.11 6.15 14.36
CA THR A 414 4.24 5.25 14.17
C THR A 414 3.90 4.14 13.18
N LEU A 415 4.78 3.93 12.21
CA LEU A 415 4.67 2.89 11.18
C LEU A 415 5.69 1.79 11.50
N TYR A 416 5.23 0.54 11.55
CA TYR A 416 6.00 -0.64 11.89
C TYR A 416 5.95 -1.65 10.73
N ASP A 417 7.10 -2.24 10.41
CA ASP A 417 7.24 -3.31 9.42
C ASP A 417 7.03 -4.70 10.05
N ALA A 418 5.88 -4.86 10.68
CA ALA A 418 5.45 -6.06 11.38
C ALA A 418 3.91 -6.10 11.46
N ASP A 419 3.35 -7.22 11.91
CA ASP A 419 1.93 -7.40 12.23
C ASP A 419 1.54 -6.90 13.63
N TRP A 420 2.52 -6.50 14.45
CA TRP A 420 2.32 -5.92 15.78
C TRP A 420 3.28 -4.72 15.99
N PRO A 421 3.11 -3.90 17.05
CA PRO A 421 4.01 -2.79 17.33
C PRO A 421 5.37 -3.30 17.86
N ASP A 422 6.28 -3.60 16.94
CA ASP A 422 7.65 -4.03 17.23
C ASP A 422 8.63 -2.88 17.11
N ASP A 423 9.16 -2.40 18.24
CA ASP A 423 10.11 -1.29 18.29
C ASP A 423 11.41 -1.56 17.51
N ALA A 424 11.77 -2.82 17.27
CA ALA A 424 12.93 -3.18 16.46
C ALA A 424 12.72 -2.96 14.95
N ARG A 425 11.46 -2.83 14.52
CA ARG A 425 11.05 -2.73 13.10
C ARG A 425 10.27 -1.46 12.79
N ILE A 426 10.65 -0.36 13.42
CA ILE A 426 10.05 0.96 13.13
C ILE A 426 10.54 1.46 11.78
N ILE A 427 9.61 1.77 10.88
CA ILE A 427 9.89 2.44 9.61
C ILE A 427 10.06 3.94 9.87
N LYS A 428 9.05 4.56 10.50
CA LYS A 428 9.03 6.00 10.79
C LYS A 428 8.05 6.32 11.91
N THR A 429 8.45 7.24 12.77
CA THR A 429 7.55 7.91 13.73
C THR A 429 7.36 9.37 13.30
N PHE A 430 6.10 9.80 13.21
CA PHE A 430 5.70 11.19 13.05
C PHE A 430 5.19 11.73 14.37
N CYS A 431 5.43 13.01 14.61
CA CYS A 431 5.24 13.68 15.87
C CYS A 431 4.72 15.10 15.65
N ASP A 432 3.83 15.59 16.50
CA ASP A 432 3.17 16.90 16.39
C ASP A 432 4.14 18.11 16.48
N THR A 433 5.24 17.97 17.22
CA THR A 433 6.16 19.09 17.51
C THR A 433 7.28 19.29 16.49
N PHE A 434 7.88 18.20 15.98
CA PHE A 434 9.14 18.28 15.22
C PHE A 434 9.13 17.60 13.85
N SER A 435 8.08 16.83 13.52
CA SER A 435 8.11 16.06 12.28
C SER A 435 7.79 16.92 11.06
N LYS A 436 8.62 16.80 10.03
CA LYS A 436 8.29 17.32 8.71
C LYS A 436 7.23 16.41 8.06
N PRO A 437 6.14 16.96 7.52
CA PRO A 437 5.19 16.17 6.77
C PRO A 437 5.87 15.55 5.53
N MET A 438 5.65 14.24 5.32
CA MET A 438 6.14 13.50 4.17
C MET A 438 4.99 13.13 3.24
N GLU A 439 4.70 14.02 2.28
CA GLU A 439 3.69 13.77 1.25
C GLU A 439 4.28 12.97 0.08
N LYS A 440 3.46 12.12 -0.54
CA LYS A 440 3.77 11.32 -1.74
C LYS A 440 4.98 10.38 -1.60
N HIS A 441 5.41 10.11 -0.37
CA HIS A 441 6.44 9.12 -0.08
C HIS A 441 5.84 7.73 0.15
N ASP A 442 6.47 6.72 -0.43
CA ASP A 442 6.01 5.34 -0.40
C ASP A 442 6.70 4.56 0.72
N PHE A 443 5.93 4.17 1.74
CA PHE A 443 6.35 3.25 2.78
C PHE A 443 5.94 1.83 2.36
N VAL A 444 6.89 0.91 2.26
CA VAL A 444 6.66 -0.46 1.78
C VAL A 444 7.11 -1.44 2.85
N SER A 445 6.28 -2.44 3.15
CA SER A 445 6.62 -3.51 4.09
C SER A 445 7.58 -4.53 3.46
N THR A 446 8.40 -5.17 4.29
CA THR A 446 9.20 -6.34 3.89
C THR A 446 8.41 -7.63 3.99
N SER A 447 7.36 -7.66 4.82
CA SER A 447 6.48 -8.80 5.04
C SER A 447 5.07 -8.57 4.48
N ASN A 448 4.16 -9.52 4.69
CA ASN A 448 2.75 -9.40 4.31
C ASN A 448 1.91 -8.54 5.27
N ALA A 449 2.53 -7.90 6.26
CA ALA A 449 1.86 -7.03 7.20
C ALA A 449 2.60 -5.70 7.39
N LEU A 450 1.82 -4.65 7.62
CA LEU A 450 2.29 -3.33 8.02
C LEU A 450 1.37 -2.80 9.11
N PHE A 451 1.93 -2.43 10.26
CA PHE A 451 1.17 -1.98 11.42
C PHE A 451 1.37 -0.48 11.63
N VAL A 452 0.28 0.25 11.79
CA VAL A 452 0.29 1.69 12.02
C VAL A 452 -0.41 1.98 13.35
N ARG A 453 0.23 2.78 14.20
CA ARG A 453 -0.33 3.18 15.50
C ARG A 453 -0.34 4.69 15.62
N PHE A 454 -1.52 5.24 15.82
CA PHE A 454 -1.72 6.59 16.31
C PHE A 454 -1.82 6.57 17.83
N GLU A 455 -1.11 7.44 18.51
CA GLU A 455 -1.13 7.56 19.97
C GLU A 455 -1.20 9.04 20.38
N SER A 456 -2.13 9.36 21.27
CA SER A 456 -2.29 10.69 21.84
C SER A 456 -2.29 10.63 23.36
N LYS A 457 -1.38 11.38 23.99
CA LYS A 457 -1.29 11.51 25.45
C LYS A 457 -2.21 12.59 25.99
N THR A 458 -2.46 13.65 25.22
CA THR A 458 -3.26 14.82 25.64
C THR A 458 -4.76 14.64 25.46
N GLY A 459 -5.18 13.81 24.50
CA GLY A 459 -6.55 13.86 23.97
C GLY A 459 -6.82 15.15 23.18
N SER A 460 -7.97 15.22 22.52
CA SER A 460 -8.37 16.41 21.74
C SER A 460 -9.89 16.57 21.67
N TYR A 461 -10.37 17.81 21.66
CA TYR A 461 -11.78 18.15 21.41
C TYR A 461 -12.13 18.25 19.92
N SER A 462 -11.16 18.60 19.08
CA SER A 462 -11.37 18.95 17.66
C SER A 462 -10.72 17.97 16.67
N GLY A 463 -10.40 16.75 17.13
CA GLY A 463 -9.67 15.76 16.35
C GLY A 463 -8.15 15.93 16.42
N SER A 464 -7.44 15.04 15.72
CA SER A 464 -5.98 14.94 15.79
C SER A 464 -5.23 16.10 15.16
N SER A 465 -4.09 16.43 15.77
CA SER A 465 -3.13 17.42 15.28
C SER A 465 -2.38 16.93 14.02
N LEU A 466 -2.29 15.61 13.86
CA LEU A 466 -1.74 14.93 12.70
C LEU A 466 -2.85 14.65 11.68
N TYR A 467 -3.06 15.59 10.76
CA TYR A 467 -4.04 15.43 9.69
C TYR A 467 -3.42 14.69 8.50
N TYR A 468 -3.82 13.43 8.30
CA TYR A 468 -3.37 12.61 7.17
C TYR A 468 -4.55 12.03 6.40
N TRP A 469 -4.34 11.97 5.09
CA TRP A 469 -5.10 11.12 4.19
C TRP A 469 -4.15 10.02 3.72
N ALA A 470 -4.40 8.77 4.12
CA ALA A 470 -3.53 7.63 3.83
C ALA A 470 -4.15 6.73 2.75
N HIS A 471 -3.34 6.33 1.78
CA HIS A 471 -3.68 5.35 0.77
C HIS A 471 -2.84 4.09 0.96
N TYR A 472 -3.48 2.92 0.84
CA TYR A 472 -2.80 1.65 0.96
C TYR A 472 -3.21 0.63 -0.10
N ASP A 473 -2.22 -0.13 -0.55
CA ASP A 473 -2.35 -1.12 -1.61
C ASP A 473 -1.55 -2.38 -1.23
N PHE A 474 -1.89 -3.51 -1.86
CA PHE A 474 -1.12 -4.74 -1.76
C PHE A 474 -0.52 -5.13 -3.11
N PHE A 475 0.73 -5.55 -3.10
CA PHE A 475 1.45 -6.00 -4.28
C PHE A 475 1.97 -7.42 -4.08
N ASN A 476 1.81 -8.26 -5.10
CA ASN A 476 2.36 -9.61 -5.07
C ASN A 476 3.88 -9.56 -5.24
N ALA A 477 4.62 -9.94 -4.21
CA ALA A 477 6.08 -9.97 -4.18
C ALA A 477 6.64 -11.40 -4.19
N THR A 478 5.84 -12.38 -4.63
CA THR A 478 6.32 -13.76 -4.81
C THR A 478 7.47 -13.78 -5.81
N ARG A 479 8.57 -14.41 -5.40
CA ARG A 479 9.78 -14.65 -6.21
C ARG A 479 9.88 -16.14 -6.51
N PHE A 480 10.47 -16.50 -7.65
CA PHE A 480 10.62 -17.90 -8.05
C PHE A 480 12.00 -18.43 -7.71
N GLY A 481 13.03 -17.59 -7.80
CA GLY A 481 14.42 -17.89 -7.45
C GLY A 481 14.85 -17.25 -6.13
N GLU A 482 16.14 -17.35 -5.83
CA GLU A 482 16.70 -16.78 -4.62
C GLU A 482 17.06 -15.31 -4.83
N PRO A 483 16.56 -14.38 -3.98
CA PRO A 483 16.83 -12.97 -4.14
C PRO A 483 18.31 -12.65 -3.86
N THR A 484 18.91 -11.84 -4.73
CA THR A 484 20.29 -11.37 -4.49
C THR A 484 20.28 -10.17 -3.53
N PRO A 485 21.02 -10.19 -2.41
CA PRO A 485 21.03 -9.10 -1.45
C PRO A 485 21.55 -7.80 -2.08
N GLY A 486 20.90 -6.68 -1.77
CA GLY A 486 21.26 -5.35 -2.30
C GLY A 486 20.77 -5.08 -3.72
N THR A 487 20.05 -6.00 -4.35
CA THR A 487 19.42 -5.81 -5.65
C THR A 487 17.89 -5.72 -5.51
N GLU A 488 17.24 -4.99 -6.42
CA GLU A 488 15.79 -4.80 -6.35
C GLU A 488 15.02 -6.07 -6.77
N CYS A 489 15.45 -6.70 -7.86
CA CYS A 489 14.73 -7.79 -8.53
C CYS A 489 15.61 -8.92 -9.07
N ASP A 490 16.90 -8.97 -8.71
CA ASP A 490 17.78 -10.03 -9.23
C ASP A 490 17.54 -11.35 -8.49
N GLU A 491 17.46 -12.42 -9.27
CA GLU A 491 17.16 -13.77 -8.79
C GLU A 491 18.20 -14.79 -9.28
N VAL A 492 18.56 -15.72 -8.41
CA VAL A 492 19.49 -16.81 -8.72
C VAL A 492 18.74 -18.15 -8.69
N PHE A 493 18.92 -18.93 -9.74
CA PHE A 493 18.42 -20.30 -9.86
C PHE A 493 19.60 -21.26 -9.88
N ALA A 494 19.68 -22.11 -8.86
CA ALA A 494 20.77 -23.05 -8.71
C ALA A 494 20.32 -24.50 -8.97
N SER A 495 21.12 -25.25 -9.73
CA SER A 495 20.77 -26.61 -10.15
C SER A 495 20.64 -27.63 -9.02
N TRP A 496 21.30 -27.39 -7.88
CA TRP A 496 21.21 -28.23 -6.68
C TRP A 496 19.95 -27.98 -5.84
N LYS A 497 19.16 -26.93 -6.12
CA LYS A 497 17.89 -26.66 -5.43
C LYS A 497 16.70 -27.19 -6.23
N THR A 498 16.61 -26.77 -7.50
CA THR A 498 15.51 -27.13 -8.40
C THR A 498 16.06 -27.50 -9.77
N ARG A 499 15.71 -28.69 -10.26
CA ARG A 499 16.14 -29.16 -11.59
C ARG A 499 15.46 -28.40 -12.74
N SER A 500 14.21 -28.04 -12.56
CA SER A 500 13.43 -27.29 -13.56
C SER A 500 12.36 -26.45 -12.86
N GLY A 501 11.91 -25.40 -13.54
CA GLY A 501 10.93 -24.49 -12.99
C GLY A 501 10.40 -23.50 -14.02
N ARG A 502 9.50 -22.64 -13.57
CA ARG A 502 9.02 -21.48 -14.34
C ARG A 502 9.47 -20.21 -13.64
N LEU A 503 9.69 -19.15 -14.42
CA LEU A 503 9.98 -17.82 -13.94
C LEU A 503 9.17 -16.80 -14.75
N ARG A 504 8.97 -15.63 -14.16
CA ARG A 504 8.23 -14.52 -14.76
C ARG A 504 8.92 -13.21 -14.40
N SER A 505 8.63 -12.15 -15.15
CA SER A 505 9.01 -10.79 -14.73
C SER A 505 8.43 -10.44 -13.35
N PRO A 506 8.99 -9.45 -12.63
CA PRO A 506 8.54 -9.12 -11.28
C PRO A 506 7.04 -8.80 -11.26
N LEU A 507 6.29 -9.54 -10.43
CA LEU A 507 4.87 -9.31 -10.19
C LEU A 507 4.63 -8.08 -9.32
N ASN A 508 5.63 -7.72 -8.52
CA ASN A 508 5.61 -6.49 -7.74
C ASN A 508 5.80 -5.29 -8.68
N THR A 509 4.69 -4.70 -9.10
CA THR A 509 4.73 -3.57 -10.04
C THR A 509 5.31 -2.28 -9.45
N LEU A 510 5.57 -2.23 -8.13
CA LEU A 510 6.28 -1.10 -7.51
C LEU A 510 7.70 -0.92 -8.06
N VAL A 511 8.33 -2.00 -8.49
CA VAL A 511 9.69 -1.96 -9.06
C VAL A 511 9.73 -1.11 -10.34
N TYR A 512 8.60 -0.96 -11.04
CA TYR A 512 8.48 -0.10 -12.23
C TYR A 512 8.24 1.38 -11.90
N LYS A 513 7.87 1.71 -10.65
CA LYS A 513 7.66 3.10 -10.20
C LYS A 513 8.94 3.63 -9.56
N ARG A 514 9.86 4.12 -10.38
CA ARG A 514 11.17 4.58 -9.91
C ARG A 514 11.20 6.07 -9.58
N PRO A 515 11.89 6.48 -8.50
CA PRO A 515 12.06 7.89 -8.17
C PRO A 515 13.07 8.56 -9.13
N GLY A 516 12.90 9.86 -9.37
CA GLY A 516 13.80 10.69 -10.19
C GLY A 516 13.11 11.34 -11.39
N ASP A 517 13.70 12.44 -11.87
CA ASP A 517 13.30 13.14 -13.10
C ASP A 517 14.55 13.39 -13.96
N PRO A 518 14.81 12.58 -15.01
CA PRO A 518 14.03 11.42 -15.45
C PRO A 518 14.21 10.18 -14.53
N PRO A 519 13.24 9.24 -14.51
CA PRO A 519 13.33 8.03 -13.70
C PRO A 519 14.47 7.11 -14.17
N ALA A 520 15.14 6.41 -13.24
CA ALA A 520 16.22 5.48 -13.56
C ALA A 520 15.71 4.19 -14.25
N ASP A 521 16.53 3.60 -15.13
CA ASP A 521 16.16 2.40 -15.92
C ASP A 521 16.21 1.12 -15.09
N LEU A 522 15.18 0.28 -15.24
CA LEU A 522 15.08 -1.00 -14.52
C LEU A 522 15.91 -2.08 -15.20
N SER A 523 16.77 -2.73 -14.42
CA SER A 523 17.57 -3.88 -14.84
C SER A 523 17.41 -5.01 -13.82
N CYS A 524 16.74 -6.10 -14.21
CA CYS A 524 16.63 -7.31 -13.40
C CYS A 524 17.43 -8.44 -14.04
N THR A 525 18.29 -9.09 -13.26
CA THR A 525 19.13 -10.18 -13.72
C THR A 525 18.71 -11.51 -13.09
N TYR A 526 18.40 -12.48 -13.94
CA TYR A 526 18.03 -13.85 -13.57
C TYR A 526 19.21 -14.75 -13.94
N SER A 527 19.97 -15.20 -12.95
CA SER A 527 21.19 -16.00 -13.16
C SER A 527 20.89 -17.48 -12.94
N PHE A 528 21.11 -18.30 -13.96
CA PHE A 528 21.02 -19.76 -13.88
C PHE A 528 22.42 -20.32 -13.69
N ILE A 529 22.68 -20.93 -12.53
CA ILE A 529 24.00 -21.45 -12.16
C ILE A 529 23.90 -22.95 -11.98
N THR A 530 24.82 -23.68 -12.61
CA THR A 530 24.96 -25.12 -12.41
C THR A 530 26.40 -25.51 -12.09
N ASP A 531 26.58 -26.72 -11.57
CA ASP A 531 27.87 -27.37 -11.37
C ASP A 531 27.99 -28.53 -12.37
N LYS A 532 29.13 -28.64 -13.06
CA LYS A 532 29.50 -29.76 -13.95
C LYS A 532 29.24 -31.14 -13.34
N ARG A 533 29.36 -31.28 -12.02
CA ARG A 533 29.11 -32.53 -11.28
C ARG A 533 27.63 -32.91 -11.22
N LEU A 534 26.71 -32.01 -11.56
CA LEU A 534 25.27 -32.26 -11.54
C LEU A 534 24.65 -32.13 -12.92
N TYR A 535 24.87 -30.98 -13.58
CA TYR A 535 24.36 -30.67 -14.90
C TYR A 535 25.33 -29.73 -15.62
N ALA A 536 25.67 -30.05 -16.86
CA ALA A 536 26.60 -29.25 -17.65
C ALA A 536 25.91 -28.17 -18.50
N ARG A 537 24.57 -28.18 -18.63
CA ARG A 537 23.83 -27.25 -19.50
C ARG A 537 22.53 -26.74 -18.87
N VAL A 538 22.09 -25.57 -19.33
CA VAL A 538 20.83 -24.92 -18.99
C VAL A 538 20.00 -24.76 -20.26
N ILE A 539 18.75 -25.21 -20.22
CA ILE A 539 17.77 -24.99 -21.28
C ILE A 539 16.81 -23.92 -20.79
N LEU A 540 16.70 -22.82 -21.52
CA LEU A 540 15.79 -21.72 -21.23
C LEU A 540 14.81 -21.57 -22.39
N VAL A 541 13.51 -21.55 -22.08
CA VAL A 541 12.45 -21.40 -23.08
C VAL A 541 11.57 -20.22 -22.68
N ILE A 542 11.53 -19.20 -23.54
CA ILE A 542 10.62 -18.06 -23.39
C ILE A 542 9.27 -18.45 -23.98
N GLU A 543 8.22 -18.43 -23.16
CA GLU A 543 6.87 -18.83 -23.55
C GLU A 543 6.08 -17.65 -24.10
N SER A 544 6.20 -16.48 -23.48
CA SER A 544 5.50 -15.26 -23.92
C SER A 544 6.27 -13.99 -23.54
N ILE A 545 6.04 -12.94 -24.33
CA ILE A 545 6.53 -11.58 -24.11
C ILE A 545 5.38 -10.61 -24.36
N ASN A 546 5.12 -9.71 -23.42
CA ASN A 546 3.97 -8.80 -23.39
C ASN A 546 4.40 -7.35 -23.12
N PHE A 547 5.43 -6.85 -23.81
CA PHE A 547 5.80 -5.44 -23.72
C PHE A 547 4.72 -4.53 -24.32
N LYS A 548 4.51 -3.35 -23.73
CA LYS A 548 3.63 -2.31 -24.28
C LYS A 548 4.36 -1.53 -25.36
N GLU A 549 3.59 -0.76 -26.13
CA GLU A 549 4.15 0.05 -27.21
C GLU A 549 4.88 1.26 -26.63
N HIS A 550 6.14 1.42 -27.00
CA HIS A 550 6.97 2.51 -26.52
C HIS A 550 6.71 3.78 -27.35
N PRO A 551 6.38 4.93 -26.72
CA PRO A 551 5.88 6.11 -27.43
C PRO A 551 6.92 6.81 -28.31
N TYR A 552 8.21 6.68 -28.01
CA TYR A 552 9.28 7.43 -28.69
C TYR A 552 10.33 6.56 -29.40
N ALA A 553 10.28 5.24 -29.25
CA ALA A 553 11.32 4.35 -29.76
C ALA A 553 10.67 3.07 -30.31
N GLN A 554 11.01 2.72 -31.55
CA GLN A 554 10.58 1.48 -32.19
C GLN A 554 11.71 0.46 -32.11
N CYS A 555 11.38 -0.82 -31.93
CA CYS A 555 12.42 -1.83 -31.94
C CYS A 555 12.85 -2.14 -33.38
N GLY A 556 13.79 -1.34 -33.91
CA GLY A 556 14.51 -1.64 -35.15
C GLY A 556 15.70 -2.55 -34.88
N HIS A 557 16.67 -2.06 -34.11
CA HIS A 557 17.82 -2.83 -33.63
C HIS A 557 17.74 -3.03 -32.11
N CYS A 558 17.45 -4.27 -31.68
CA CYS A 558 17.20 -4.59 -30.27
C CYS A 558 18.37 -4.25 -29.34
N TRP A 559 19.62 -4.27 -29.82
CA TRP A 559 20.84 -4.03 -29.03
C TRP A 559 21.14 -2.55 -28.76
N ASP A 560 20.80 -1.66 -29.69
CA ASP A 560 21.14 -0.23 -29.60
C ASP A 560 19.93 0.63 -29.22
N SER A 561 18.71 0.14 -29.49
CA SER A 561 17.49 0.89 -29.23
C SER A 561 17.20 0.94 -27.72
N ARG A 562 16.86 2.13 -27.22
CA ARG A 562 16.41 2.35 -25.84
C ARG A 562 14.93 1.97 -25.71
N VAL A 563 14.68 0.66 -25.77
CA VAL A 563 13.36 0.02 -25.71
C VAL A 563 13.34 -1.06 -24.63
N ASP A 564 12.13 -1.42 -24.18
CA ASP A 564 11.97 -2.56 -23.28
C ASP A 564 12.35 -3.85 -23.98
N ARG A 565 13.26 -4.60 -23.35
CA ARG A 565 13.88 -5.78 -23.95
C ARG A 565 14.30 -6.81 -22.93
N VAL A 566 14.32 -8.06 -23.37
CA VAL A 566 14.94 -9.18 -22.65
C VAL A 566 16.21 -9.59 -23.39
N ILE A 567 17.32 -9.69 -22.67
CA ILE A 567 18.61 -10.13 -23.19
C ILE A 567 18.99 -11.44 -22.52
N ILE A 568 19.26 -12.47 -23.29
CA ILE A 568 19.80 -13.74 -22.81
C ILE A 568 21.26 -13.80 -23.23
N ARG A 569 22.17 -14.01 -22.29
CA ARG A 569 23.61 -14.03 -22.56
C ARG A 569 24.36 -14.99 -21.64
N GLU A 570 25.49 -15.50 -22.13
CA GLU A 570 26.43 -16.27 -21.33
C GLU A 570 27.57 -15.36 -20.83
N PRO A 571 27.99 -15.45 -19.57
CA PRO A 571 29.01 -14.57 -18.99
C PRO A 571 30.46 -14.99 -19.31
N ASN A 572 30.77 -15.36 -20.56
CA ASN A 572 32.11 -15.77 -21.01
C ASN A 572 32.94 -14.57 -21.56
N PRO A 573 34.29 -14.57 -21.50
CA PRO A 573 35.12 -13.42 -21.88
C PRO A 573 35.15 -13.12 -23.38
N ASP A 574 34.88 -14.08 -24.26
CA ASP A 574 34.78 -13.89 -25.72
C ASP A 574 33.38 -13.41 -26.14
N GLY A 575 32.91 -12.34 -25.47
CA GLY A 575 31.55 -11.82 -25.60
C GLY A 575 31.07 -11.64 -27.04
N ILE A 576 29.76 -11.85 -27.25
CA ILE A 576 28.85 -11.14 -28.19
C ILE A 576 27.62 -11.98 -28.58
N LYS A 577 27.61 -13.33 -28.42
CA LYS A 577 26.42 -14.14 -28.77
C LYS A 577 25.38 -14.15 -27.66
N GLY A 578 24.59 -13.08 -27.56
CA GLY A 578 23.34 -13.09 -26.81
C GLY A 578 22.13 -13.08 -27.74
N HIS A 579 20.96 -13.38 -27.20
CA HIS A 579 19.68 -13.16 -27.87
C HIS A 579 19.00 -11.95 -27.25
N CYS A 580 18.53 -11.02 -28.08
CA CYS A 580 17.78 -9.85 -27.64
C CYS A 580 16.35 -9.93 -28.20
N LEU A 581 15.37 -9.80 -27.32
CA LEU A 581 13.95 -9.86 -27.66
C LEU A 581 13.27 -8.56 -27.22
N CYS A 582 12.53 -7.95 -28.14
CA CYS A 582 11.78 -6.71 -27.94
C CYS A 582 10.46 -6.80 -28.75
N ARG A 583 9.52 -5.89 -28.50
CA ARG A 583 8.29 -5.83 -29.28
C ARG A 583 8.55 -5.24 -30.67
N ILE A 584 8.21 -6.01 -31.71
CA ILE A 584 8.19 -5.57 -33.11
C ILE A 584 6.73 -5.31 -33.49
N ASN A 585 6.40 -4.10 -33.96
CA ASN A 585 5.07 -3.79 -34.49
C ASN A 585 4.88 -4.50 -35.83
N ASN A 586 4.36 -5.72 -35.80
CA ASN A 586 3.79 -6.31 -37.01
C ASN A 586 2.41 -5.66 -37.23
N ASN A 587 2.31 -4.78 -38.22
CA ASN A 587 1.04 -4.34 -38.82
C ASN A 587 0.33 -5.50 -39.58
N GLY A 588 0.34 -6.71 -39.03
CA GLY A 588 -0.22 -7.91 -39.62
C GLY A 588 -1.61 -8.17 -39.08
N THR A 589 -2.60 -7.90 -39.92
CA THR A 589 -4.01 -8.35 -39.89
C THR A 589 -4.39 -9.41 -38.84
N PRO A 590 -5.50 -9.22 -38.08
CA PRO A 590 -6.06 -10.29 -37.26
C PRO A 590 -6.54 -11.44 -38.15
N ALA A 591 -5.99 -12.64 -37.96
CA ALA A 591 -6.53 -13.85 -38.56
C ALA A 591 -7.91 -14.17 -37.91
N PRO A 592 -8.94 -14.51 -38.70
CA PRO A 592 -10.25 -14.83 -38.15
C PRO A 592 -10.21 -16.18 -37.41
N THR A 593 -10.78 -16.17 -36.21
CA THR A 593 -10.90 -17.30 -35.28
C THR A 593 -12.00 -18.27 -35.69
N SER A 594 -11.67 -19.54 -35.95
CA SER A 594 -12.63 -20.65 -35.89
C SER A 594 -11.98 -22.04 -35.74
N SER A 595 -10.95 -22.18 -34.90
CA SER A 595 -10.45 -23.49 -34.48
C SER A 595 -9.96 -23.48 -33.02
N PRO A 596 -9.94 -24.63 -32.32
CA PRO A 596 -9.48 -24.71 -30.93
C PRO A 596 -8.03 -24.24 -30.82
N PRO A 597 -7.60 -23.64 -29.70
CA PRO A 597 -6.25 -23.10 -29.59
C PRO A 597 -5.24 -24.26 -29.61
N ALA A 598 -4.54 -24.42 -30.73
CA ALA A 598 -3.30 -25.19 -30.76
C ALA A 598 -2.30 -24.55 -29.77
N PRO A 599 -1.45 -25.34 -29.09
CA PRO A 599 -0.43 -24.79 -28.20
C PRO A 599 0.46 -23.83 -29.00
N ARG A 600 0.48 -22.55 -28.61
CA ARG A 600 1.33 -21.55 -29.25
C ARG A 600 2.80 -22.00 -29.14
N PRO A 601 3.57 -22.02 -30.24
CA PRO A 601 4.99 -22.36 -30.16
C PRO A 601 5.72 -21.34 -29.27
N PRO A 602 6.75 -21.77 -28.52
CA PRO A 602 7.53 -20.87 -27.67
C PRO A 602 8.24 -19.80 -28.51
N VAL A 603 8.38 -18.60 -27.96
CA VAL A 603 8.99 -17.44 -28.64
C VAL A 603 10.47 -17.68 -28.95
N LEU A 604 11.20 -18.29 -28.01
CA LEU A 604 12.61 -18.60 -28.18
C LEU A 604 12.99 -19.76 -27.25
N ARG A 605 13.83 -20.69 -27.74
CA ARG A 605 14.49 -21.73 -26.95
C ARG A 605 16.00 -21.59 -27.08
N VAL A 606 16.69 -21.45 -25.95
CA VAL A 606 18.15 -21.33 -25.86
C VAL A 606 18.70 -22.49 -25.05
N VAL A 607 19.80 -23.08 -25.52
CA VAL A 607 20.56 -24.11 -24.79
C VAL A 607 21.93 -23.54 -24.50
N SER A 608 22.34 -23.52 -23.22
CA SER A 608 23.65 -22.99 -22.85
C SER A 608 24.78 -23.92 -23.31
N ARG A 609 25.92 -23.30 -23.64
CA ARG A 609 27.20 -23.98 -23.89
C ARG A 609 27.99 -24.18 -22.61
N GLY A 610 27.79 -23.29 -21.63
CA GLY A 610 28.49 -23.32 -20.34
C GLY A 610 27.59 -23.62 -19.14
N GLU A 611 28.22 -23.51 -17.97
CA GLU A 611 27.64 -23.75 -16.63
C GLU A 611 26.79 -22.59 -16.10
N ARG A 612 26.78 -21.45 -16.80
CA ARG A 612 26.03 -20.27 -16.40
C ARG A 612 25.34 -19.62 -17.58
N LEU A 613 24.08 -19.23 -17.38
CA LEU A 613 23.28 -18.48 -18.33
C LEU A 613 22.60 -17.34 -17.58
N ASP A 614 22.66 -16.12 -18.11
CA ASP A 614 22.00 -14.96 -17.53
C ASP A 614 20.88 -14.47 -18.46
N LEU A 615 19.68 -14.25 -17.91
CA LEU A 615 18.60 -13.50 -18.55
C LEU A 615 18.49 -12.13 -17.88
N LYS A 616 18.54 -11.06 -18.67
CA LYS A 616 18.40 -9.68 -18.20
C LYS A 616 17.14 -9.04 -18.77
N LEU A 617 16.27 -8.56 -17.90
CA LEU A 617 15.15 -7.70 -18.26
C LEU A 617 15.61 -6.25 -18.14
N LEU A 618 15.51 -5.48 -19.22
CA LEU A 618 15.80 -4.06 -19.26
C LEU A 618 14.52 -3.31 -19.65
N VAL A 619 14.09 -2.36 -18.81
CA VAL A 619 12.89 -1.54 -19.02
C VAL A 619 13.27 -0.07 -18.84
N ASP A 620 12.88 0.78 -19.79
CA ASP A 620 13.16 2.22 -19.71
C ASP A 620 12.40 2.86 -18.55
N GLY A 621 13.09 3.66 -17.72
CA GLY A 621 12.50 4.24 -16.51
C GLY A 621 11.33 5.18 -16.78
N ALA A 622 11.42 5.98 -17.86
CA ALA A 622 10.36 6.92 -18.24
C ALA A 622 9.09 6.20 -18.74
N HIS A 623 9.26 5.08 -19.44
CA HIS A 623 8.15 4.25 -19.90
C HIS A 623 7.56 3.35 -18.80
N ALA A 624 8.41 2.86 -17.88
CA ALA A 624 8.03 1.86 -16.87
C ALA A 624 6.88 2.32 -15.98
N ALA A 625 6.95 3.54 -15.44
CA ALA A 625 5.97 4.05 -14.49
C ALA A 625 4.60 4.31 -15.13
N SER A 626 4.55 4.75 -16.39
CA SER A 626 3.29 5.04 -17.10
C SER A 626 2.62 3.78 -17.66
N SER A 627 3.42 2.76 -18.00
CA SER A 627 2.93 1.61 -18.76
C SER A 627 2.75 0.34 -17.92
N TYR A 628 3.60 0.10 -16.91
CA TYR A 628 3.65 -1.16 -16.17
C TYR A 628 3.31 -1.05 -14.68
N PHE A 629 3.25 0.16 -14.12
CA PHE A 629 2.75 0.34 -12.75
C PHE A 629 1.28 -0.10 -12.66
N LYS A 630 0.97 -0.99 -11.70
CA LYS A 630 -0.35 -1.62 -11.52
C LYS A 630 -0.85 -2.46 -12.71
N TRP A 631 0.04 -2.87 -13.60
CA TRP A 631 -0.30 -3.81 -14.66
C TRP A 631 -0.34 -5.25 -14.12
N PRO A 632 -1.46 -5.99 -14.26
CA PRO A 632 -1.64 -7.28 -13.59
C PRO A 632 -0.91 -8.46 -14.27
N ALA A 633 -0.48 -8.30 -15.53
CA ALA A 633 0.13 -9.38 -16.30
C ALA A 633 1.66 -9.27 -16.34
N PRO A 634 2.40 -10.39 -16.33
CA PRO A 634 3.85 -10.38 -16.44
C PRO A 634 4.30 -9.91 -17.84
N LEU A 635 5.44 -9.21 -17.88
CA LEU A 635 6.10 -8.74 -19.09
C LEU A 635 6.70 -9.90 -19.90
N PHE A 636 7.18 -10.95 -19.23
CA PHE A 636 7.58 -12.19 -19.89
C PHE A 636 7.31 -13.39 -18.98
N GLU A 637 7.08 -14.55 -19.60
CA GLU A 637 7.05 -15.84 -18.92
C GLU A 637 8.06 -16.79 -19.57
N ALA A 638 8.80 -17.51 -18.75
CA ALA A 638 9.82 -18.45 -19.20
C ALA A 638 9.83 -19.72 -18.34
N ARG A 639 10.34 -20.81 -18.91
CA ARG A 639 10.65 -22.05 -18.20
C ARG A 639 12.12 -22.38 -18.35
N TYR A 640 12.71 -22.95 -17.31
CA TYR A 640 14.09 -23.41 -17.33
C TYR A 640 14.19 -24.89 -16.93
N GLU A 641 15.20 -25.57 -17.47
CA GLU A 641 15.53 -26.95 -17.16
C GLU A 641 17.06 -27.11 -17.16
N PHE A 642 17.61 -27.61 -16.07
CA PHE A 642 19.00 -28.06 -16.02
C PHE A 642 19.12 -29.44 -16.67
N ALA A 643 20.00 -29.54 -17.66
CA ALA A 643 20.16 -30.70 -18.53
C ALA A 643 21.62 -31.11 -18.65
N HIS A 644 21.87 -32.25 -19.30
CA HIS A 644 23.21 -32.82 -19.46
C HIS A 644 23.82 -33.29 -18.13
N SER A 645 23.28 -34.37 -17.58
CA SER A 645 23.79 -35.02 -16.36
C SER A 645 25.19 -35.62 -16.59
N PRO A 646 26.02 -35.83 -15.55
CA PRO A 646 27.30 -36.53 -15.65
C PRO A 646 27.26 -37.90 -16.34
N LEU A 647 26.11 -38.58 -16.30
CA LEU A 647 25.90 -39.84 -17.02
C LEU A 647 25.98 -39.69 -18.55
N CYS A 648 25.89 -38.47 -19.07
CA CYS A 648 26.03 -38.15 -20.48
C CYS A 648 27.48 -37.97 -20.92
N GLY A 649 28.44 -37.83 -20.00
CA GLY A 649 29.83 -37.52 -20.33
C GLY A 649 30.07 -36.02 -20.65
N PRO A 650 31.10 -35.68 -21.44
CA PRO A 650 31.43 -34.29 -21.77
C PRO A 650 30.42 -33.67 -22.74
N ALA A 651 29.96 -32.46 -22.42
CA ALA A 651 28.91 -31.81 -23.19
C ALA A 651 29.39 -31.16 -24.49
N LEU A 652 30.62 -30.65 -24.51
CA LEU A 652 31.26 -30.05 -25.69
C LEU A 652 32.35 -31.01 -26.17
N LEU A 653 32.25 -31.44 -27.42
CA LEU A 653 33.24 -32.27 -28.07
C LEU A 653 34.01 -31.37 -29.06
N PRO A 654 35.31 -31.12 -28.82
CA PRO A 654 36.12 -30.25 -29.68
C PRO A 654 36.28 -30.84 -31.09
N PRO A 655 36.65 -30.02 -32.09
CA PRO A 655 36.91 -30.52 -33.44
C PRO A 655 38.05 -31.53 -33.40
N ALA A 656 37.75 -32.76 -33.79
CA ALA A 656 38.66 -33.88 -33.83
C ALA A 656 38.29 -34.77 -35.02
N THR A 657 39.29 -35.40 -35.64
CA THR A 657 39.08 -36.28 -36.80
C THR A 657 38.28 -37.54 -36.47
N ASP A 658 38.23 -37.91 -35.19
CA ASP A 658 37.60 -39.12 -34.67
C ASP A 658 37.22 -38.93 -33.18
N GLY A 659 36.27 -39.73 -32.71
CA GLY A 659 36.01 -39.92 -31.28
C GLY A 659 34.75 -40.74 -30.99
N GLU A 660 34.45 -40.92 -29.70
CA GLU A 660 33.36 -41.79 -29.25
C GLU A 660 32.47 -41.15 -28.17
N ILE A 661 31.16 -41.37 -28.27
CA ILE A 661 30.15 -41.03 -27.26
C ILE A 661 29.62 -42.34 -26.68
N GLU A 662 29.90 -42.56 -25.40
CA GLU A 662 29.37 -43.72 -24.66
C GLU A 662 28.33 -43.28 -23.63
N PHE A 663 27.15 -43.90 -23.67
CA PHE A 663 26.08 -43.69 -22.70
C PHE A 663 25.60 -45.03 -22.13
N PRO A 664 25.40 -45.16 -20.81
CA PRO A 664 25.74 -44.20 -19.75
C PRO A 664 27.25 -44.16 -19.51
N HIS A 665 27.79 -42.98 -19.23
CA HIS A 665 29.20 -42.80 -18.90
C HIS A 665 29.49 -43.36 -17.50
N TYR A 666 30.13 -44.54 -17.44
CA TYR A 666 30.23 -45.36 -16.23
C TYR A 666 31.05 -44.73 -15.10
N GLU A 667 32.03 -43.88 -15.42
CA GLU A 667 32.84 -43.17 -14.41
C GLU A 667 31.99 -42.28 -13.49
N ALA A 668 30.83 -41.83 -13.96
CA ALA A 668 29.91 -40.98 -13.22
C ALA A 668 28.95 -41.74 -12.28
N LEU A 669 28.77 -43.06 -12.44
CA LEU A 669 27.80 -43.85 -11.66
C LEU A 669 28.16 -43.99 -10.17
N GLY A 670 29.40 -43.67 -9.79
CA GLY A 670 29.84 -43.64 -8.39
C GLY A 670 29.39 -42.40 -7.60
N TYR A 671 28.93 -41.34 -8.28
CA TYR A 671 28.75 -40.01 -7.66
C TYR A 671 27.30 -39.49 -7.70
N VAL A 672 26.39 -40.08 -8.49
CA VAL A 672 25.05 -39.53 -8.75
C VAL A 672 23.97 -40.60 -8.80
N THR A 673 22.84 -40.39 -8.11
CA THR A 673 21.64 -41.23 -8.27
C THR A 673 20.97 -40.97 -9.63
N PRO A 674 20.70 -41.99 -10.46
CA PRO A 674 20.17 -41.78 -11.80
C PRO A 674 18.75 -41.15 -11.75
N PRO A 675 18.51 -40.04 -12.47
CA PRO A 675 17.20 -39.40 -12.51
C PRO A 675 16.19 -40.27 -13.28
N ARG A 676 14.89 -40.12 -12.98
CA ARG A 676 13.81 -40.86 -13.68
C ARG A 676 13.82 -40.62 -15.20
N THR A 677 14.03 -39.37 -15.61
CA THR A 677 14.20 -38.96 -17.00
C THR A 677 15.51 -38.23 -17.17
N ILE A 678 16.23 -38.52 -18.25
CA ILE A 678 17.52 -37.92 -18.58
C ILE A 678 17.46 -37.26 -19.95
N LYS A 679 18.17 -36.13 -20.05
CA LYS A 679 18.32 -35.38 -21.29
C LYS A 679 19.78 -35.05 -21.48
N CYS A 680 20.40 -35.70 -22.45
CA CYS A 680 21.79 -35.49 -22.83
C CYS A 680 21.83 -34.68 -24.12
N ILE A 681 22.70 -33.68 -24.17
CA ILE A 681 22.84 -32.77 -25.32
C ILE A 681 24.32 -32.61 -25.60
N TRP A 682 24.83 -33.31 -26.60
CA TRP A 682 26.21 -33.20 -27.05
C TRP A 682 26.30 -32.19 -28.20
N GLU A 683 27.34 -31.36 -28.16
CA GLU A 683 27.68 -30.45 -29.24
C GLU A 683 29.01 -30.90 -29.83
N LEU A 684 28.93 -31.52 -31.00
CA LEU A 684 30.07 -32.03 -31.74
C LEU A 684 30.55 -30.95 -32.71
N ARG A 685 31.71 -30.38 -32.45
CA ARG A 685 32.37 -29.44 -33.37
C ARG A 685 33.05 -30.23 -34.47
N VAL A 686 32.83 -29.83 -35.72
CA VAL A 686 33.33 -30.52 -36.92
C VAL A 686 34.10 -29.53 -37.78
N ASN A 687 35.09 -30.00 -38.51
CA ASN A 687 35.81 -29.21 -39.51
C ASN A 687 34.93 -28.89 -40.73
N ARG A 688 35.05 -27.66 -41.27
CA ARG A 688 34.18 -27.15 -42.37
C ARG A 688 34.34 -27.88 -43.70
N GLU A 689 35.50 -28.47 -43.95
CA GLU A 689 35.86 -29.09 -45.24
C GLU A 689 35.76 -30.62 -45.22
N ARG A 690 35.25 -31.19 -44.13
CA ARG A 690 35.18 -32.64 -43.93
C ARG A 690 33.74 -33.11 -43.84
N ASP A 691 33.48 -34.27 -44.41
CA ASP A 691 32.20 -34.96 -44.27
C ASP A 691 32.18 -35.65 -42.91
N LEU A 692 31.01 -35.73 -42.26
CA LEU A 692 30.86 -36.41 -40.97
C LEU A 692 30.14 -37.73 -41.15
N TRP A 693 30.72 -38.81 -40.64
CA TRP A 693 30.05 -40.10 -40.51
C TRP A 693 29.88 -40.46 -39.04
N LEU A 694 28.72 -41.04 -38.73
CA LEU A 694 28.33 -41.45 -37.38
C LEU A 694 27.99 -42.93 -37.42
N HIS A 695 28.77 -43.73 -36.70
CA HIS A 695 28.63 -45.16 -36.60
C HIS A 695 28.08 -45.57 -35.23
N PHE A 696 27.08 -46.45 -35.22
CA PHE A 696 26.47 -46.97 -34.00
C PHE A 696 26.87 -48.44 -33.79
N ASP A 697 27.84 -48.69 -32.91
CA ASP A 697 28.31 -50.05 -32.58
C ASP A 697 27.24 -50.81 -31.78
N LYS A 698 26.78 -50.22 -30.68
CA LYS A 698 25.79 -50.81 -29.76
C LYS A 698 24.68 -49.82 -29.53
N ILE A 699 23.44 -50.23 -29.74
CA ILE A 699 22.26 -49.46 -29.36
C ILE A 699 21.27 -50.37 -28.64
N LYS A 700 20.89 -49.96 -27.43
CA LYS A 700 19.86 -50.62 -26.62
C LYS A 700 18.98 -49.54 -26.03
N PHE A 701 17.71 -49.53 -26.38
CA PHE A 701 16.70 -48.67 -25.76
C PHE A 701 15.96 -49.42 -24.64
N ALA A 702 15.35 -48.68 -23.72
CA ALA A 702 14.58 -49.24 -22.60
C ALA A 702 13.31 -49.98 -23.07
N SER A 703 12.73 -49.53 -24.16
CA SER A 703 11.47 -49.98 -24.74
C SER A 703 11.50 -49.78 -26.25
N ARG A 704 10.53 -50.37 -26.97
CA ARG A 704 10.32 -50.07 -28.39
C ARG A 704 9.68 -48.69 -28.58
N SER A 705 8.93 -48.19 -27.59
CA SER A 705 8.29 -46.87 -27.64
C SER A 705 9.32 -45.73 -27.71
N CYS A 706 9.08 -44.79 -28.61
CA CYS A 706 9.88 -43.56 -28.75
C CYS A 706 9.67 -42.56 -27.59
N GLU A 707 8.68 -42.79 -26.72
CA GLU A 707 8.45 -41.99 -25.50
C GLU A 707 9.45 -42.33 -24.39
N ASP A 708 9.89 -43.59 -24.32
CA ASP A 708 10.81 -44.08 -23.30
C ASP A 708 12.28 -43.80 -23.63
N GLY A 709 12.58 -43.50 -24.90
CA GLY A 709 13.94 -43.21 -25.35
C GLY A 709 13.97 -42.81 -26.83
N LYS A 710 14.51 -41.63 -27.10
CA LYS A 710 14.76 -41.11 -28.44
C LYS A 710 16.09 -40.39 -28.53
N LEU A 711 16.79 -40.59 -29.63
CA LEU A 711 18.04 -39.95 -30.00
C LEU A 711 17.81 -39.14 -31.27
N GLU A 712 18.06 -37.84 -31.23
CA GLU A 712 17.78 -36.90 -32.31
C GLU A 712 19.08 -36.18 -32.71
N ILE A 713 19.32 -36.07 -34.00
CA ILE A 713 20.50 -35.39 -34.56
C ILE A 713 20.04 -34.14 -35.27
N PHE A 714 20.60 -32.99 -34.90
CA PHE A 714 20.29 -31.69 -35.48
C PHE A 714 21.51 -31.14 -36.20
N LEU A 715 21.32 -30.78 -37.47
CA LEU A 715 22.33 -30.11 -38.29
C LEU A 715 22.36 -28.61 -37.99
N PRO A 716 23.51 -27.93 -38.23
CA PRO A 716 23.63 -26.49 -38.06
C PRO A 716 22.53 -25.73 -38.84
N GLY A 717 21.78 -24.88 -38.14
CA GLY A 717 20.74 -24.04 -38.77
C GLY A 717 19.38 -24.72 -38.99
N SER A 718 19.23 -26.03 -38.76
CA SER A 718 17.93 -26.72 -38.82
C SER A 718 17.23 -26.74 -37.45
N ALA A 719 15.95 -26.38 -37.42
CA ALA A 719 15.10 -26.52 -36.23
C ALA A 719 14.50 -27.94 -36.11
N GLU A 720 14.38 -28.66 -37.22
CA GLU A 720 13.89 -30.04 -37.26
C GLU A 720 15.06 -31.02 -37.18
N PRO A 721 14.89 -32.17 -36.50
CA PRO A 721 15.93 -33.19 -36.44
C PRO A 721 16.16 -33.77 -37.84
N TYR A 722 17.42 -33.83 -38.26
CA TYR A 722 17.84 -34.50 -39.49
C TYR A 722 17.52 -35.99 -39.44
N LEU A 723 17.71 -36.60 -38.27
CA LEU A 723 17.39 -38.00 -38.02
C LEU A 723 16.95 -38.19 -36.57
N GLY A 724 15.88 -38.96 -36.38
CA GLY A 724 15.37 -39.39 -35.07
C GLY A 724 15.38 -40.91 -34.96
N ILE A 725 16.07 -41.43 -33.95
CA ILE A 725 16.23 -42.85 -33.68
C ILE A 725 15.53 -43.18 -32.35
N CYS A 726 14.66 -44.19 -32.37
CA CYS A 726 14.03 -44.75 -31.18
C CYS A 726 13.89 -46.27 -31.31
N GLY A 727 13.39 -46.93 -30.26
CA GLY A 727 13.31 -48.39 -30.15
C GLY A 727 12.62 -49.12 -31.31
N GLU A 728 11.68 -48.48 -32.00
CA GLU A 728 11.00 -49.01 -33.20
C GLU A 728 11.87 -49.00 -34.46
N ASN A 729 12.73 -47.98 -34.63
CA ASN A 729 13.50 -47.74 -35.86
C ASN A 729 14.99 -48.12 -35.74
N VAL A 730 15.37 -48.80 -34.66
CA VAL A 730 16.75 -49.22 -34.38
C VAL A 730 17.38 -50.02 -35.54
N SER A 731 16.59 -50.83 -36.23
CA SER A 731 17.06 -51.67 -37.33
C SER A 731 17.59 -50.87 -38.54
N TYR A 732 17.13 -49.63 -38.73
CA TYR A 732 17.56 -48.73 -39.82
C TYR A 732 18.88 -48.00 -39.52
N VAL A 733 19.38 -48.07 -38.28
CA VAL A 733 20.59 -47.36 -37.84
C VAL A 733 21.86 -47.92 -38.47
N ARG A 734 21.82 -49.16 -38.98
CA ARG A 734 22.94 -49.77 -39.72
C ARG A 734 23.25 -49.07 -41.04
N GLU A 735 22.31 -48.27 -41.57
CA GLU A 735 22.43 -47.58 -42.86
C GLU A 735 22.42 -46.05 -42.67
N MET A 736 23.27 -45.53 -41.77
CA MET A 736 23.34 -44.09 -41.55
C MET A 736 24.01 -43.37 -42.74
N PRO A 737 23.35 -42.36 -43.35
CA PRO A 737 23.94 -41.61 -44.44
C PRO A 737 25.11 -40.74 -43.96
N ILE A 738 26.07 -40.52 -44.86
CA ILE A 738 27.17 -39.58 -44.66
C ILE A 738 26.60 -38.16 -44.66
N ILE A 739 26.89 -37.39 -43.62
CA ILE A 739 26.51 -35.99 -43.52
C ILE A 739 27.58 -35.18 -44.23
N SER A 740 27.30 -34.75 -45.46
CA SER A 740 28.29 -34.02 -46.25
C SER A 740 28.59 -32.62 -45.68
N ALA A 741 29.79 -32.12 -45.93
CA ALA A 741 30.26 -30.80 -45.54
C ALA A 741 29.34 -29.67 -46.02
N ALA A 742 28.65 -29.85 -47.16
CA ALA A 742 27.66 -28.90 -47.67
C ALA A 742 26.40 -28.79 -46.79
N HIS A 743 26.01 -29.86 -46.09
CA HIS A 743 24.90 -29.84 -45.13
C HIS A 743 25.31 -29.29 -43.76
N ILE A 744 26.60 -29.39 -43.41
CA ILE A 744 27.18 -28.88 -42.16
C ILE A 744 27.48 -27.38 -42.27
N THR A 745 27.91 -26.95 -43.45
CA THR A 745 28.23 -25.56 -43.79
C THR A 745 27.38 -25.12 -44.98
N PRO A 746 26.15 -24.64 -44.75
CA PRO A 746 25.34 -24.09 -45.83
C PRO A 746 26.05 -22.88 -46.47
N PRO A 747 25.86 -22.63 -47.78
CA PRO A 747 26.47 -21.51 -48.47
C PRO A 747 26.08 -20.18 -47.80
N ILE A 748 27.07 -19.32 -47.55
CA ILE A 748 26.89 -18.00 -46.95
C ILE A 748 26.18 -17.10 -47.96
N ASP A 749 24.85 -17.10 -47.98
CA ASP A 749 24.06 -16.07 -48.62
C ASP A 749 23.78 -14.94 -47.62
N HIS A 750 24.20 -13.73 -48.01
CA HIS A 750 24.00 -12.41 -47.41
C HIS A 750 25.10 -11.87 -46.47
N LEU A 751 25.88 -10.95 -47.05
CA LEU A 751 26.70 -9.96 -46.35
C LEU A 751 25.82 -9.12 -45.39
N ALA A 752 26.15 -9.13 -44.10
CA ALA A 752 26.01 -7.94 -43.28
C ALA A 752 27.36 -7.19 -43.32
N PRO A 753 27.42 -5.92 -43.75
CA PRO A 753 28.67 -5.18 -43.81
C PRO A 753 29.07 -4.74 -42.39
N GLY A 754 30.18 -5.28 -41.87
CA GLY A 754 30.89 -4.69 -40.73
C GLY A 754 30.99 -5.50 -39.44
N GLY A 755 31.02 -6.84 -39.48
CA GLY A 755 31.32 -7.67 -38.29
C GLY A 755 32.49 -8.62 -38.56
N ASP A 756 33.50 -8.61 -37.68
CA ASP A 756 34.62 -9.55 -37.70
C ASP A 756 34.14 -11.00 -37.84
N VAL A 757 34.70 -11.70 -38.82
CA VAL A 757 34.42 -13.12 -39.07
C VAL A 757 35.07 -13.93 -37.95
N ILE A 758 34.33 -14.17 -36.88
CA ILE A 758 34.76 -15.14 -35.87
C ILE A 758 34.58 -16.53 -36.47
N GLU A 759 35.72 -17.17 -36.67
CA GLU A 759 35.97 -18.48 -37.25
C GLU A 759 35.43 -19.62 -36.36
N GLU A 760 34.14 -19.63 -36.03
CA GLU A 760 33.56 -20.73 -35.24
C GLU A 760 33.34 -21.97 -36.13
N SER A 761 33.89 -23.11 -35.72
CA SER A 761 33.64 -24.41 -36.36
C SER A 761 32.16 -24.80 -36.24
N PRO A 762 31.55 -25.34 -37.31
CA PRO A 762 30.16 -25.77 -37.30
C PRO A 762 29.94 -26.88 -36.26
N ALA A 763 28.73 -26.91 -35.68
CA ALA A 763 28.41 -27.78 -34.55
C ALA A 763 27.18 -28.63 -34.84
N VAL A 764 27.34 -29.96 -34.84
CA VAL A 764 26.24 -30.92 -34.92
C VAL A 764 25.76 -31.22 -33.50
N ILE A 765 24.45 -31.09 -33.27
CA ILE A 765 23.87 -31.32 -31.95
C ILE A 765 23.24 -32.71 -31.91
N ILE A 766 23.70 -33.55 -30.98
CA ILE A 766 23.13 -34.87 -30.72
C ILE A 766 22.37 -34.80 -29.40
N GLN A 767 21.08 -35.09 -29.42
CA GLN A 767 20.20 -35.01 -28.25
C GLN A 767 19.60 -36.38 -27.93
N PHE A 768 19.86 -36.90 -26.73
CA PHE A 768 19.16 -38.06 -26.19
C PHE A 768 18.15 -37.65 -25.13
N THR A 769 16.92 -38.11 -25.24
CA THR A 769 15.88 -37.95 -24.21
C THR A 769 15.30 -39.32 -23.89
N GLY A 770 15.31 -39.75 -22.63
CA GLY A 770 14.77 -41.06 -22.27
C GLY A 770 14.56 -41.26 -20.77
N SER A 771 13.82 -42.33 -20.44
CA SER A 771 13.59 -42.82 -19.08
C SER A 771 14.69 -43.79 -18.65
N MET A 772 15.09 -43.78 -17.38
CA MET A 772 16.14 -44.65 -16.84
C MET A 772 15.62 -45.90 -16.09
N ALA A 773 14.31 -46.18 -16.12
CA ALA A 773 13.70 -47.31 -15.41
C ALA A 773 13.09 -48.36 -16.36
N PRO A 774 13.15 -49.68 -16.08
CA PRO A 774 14.20 -50.48 -15.42
C PRO A 774 15.18 -51.15 -16.43
N ALA A 775 14.93 -51.03 -17.74
CA ALA A 775 15.88 -51.40 -18.78
C ALA A 775 16.70 -50.16 -19.13
N ARG A 776 17.98 -50.11 -18.71
CA ARG A 776 18.82 -48.94 -19.00
C ARG A 776 19.07 -48.84 -20.50
N ALA A 777 18.79 -47.69 -21.07
CA ALA A 777 19.26 -47.36 -22.41
C ALA A 777 20.80 -47.29 -22.38
N ALA A 778 21.44 -47.93 -23.34
CA ALA A 778 22.89 -47.93 -23.47
C ALA A 778 23.26 -47.89 -24.94
N PHE A 779 24.15 -46.99 -25.32
CA PHE A 779 24.63 -46.91 -26.69
C PHE A 779 26.05 -46.35 -26.79
N LYS A 780 26.72 -46.73 -27.88
CA LYS A 780 28.04 -46.23 -28.26
C LYS A 780 27.97 -45.68 -29.68
N ILE A 781 28.32 -44.40 -29.84
CA ILE A 781 28.36 -43.69 -31.13
C ILE A 781 29.82 -43.35 -31.40
N ALA A 782 30.40 -43.86 -32.47
CA ALA A 782 31.69 -43.39 -32.98
C ALA A 782 31.44 -42.35 -34.08
N TRP A 783 32.21 -41.27 -34.10
CA TRP A 783 32.15 -40.28 -35.18
C TRP A 783 33.51 -40.17 -35.86
N THR A 784 33.49 -39.99 -37.18
CA THR A 784 34.69 -39.85 -38.01
C THR A 784 34.51 -38.74 -39.03
N GLU A 785 35.54 -37.92 -39.17
CA GLU A 785 35.62 -36.90 -40.20
C GLU A 785 36.30 -37.47 -41.46
N LEU A 786 35.53 -37.62 -42.52
CA LEU A 786 35.96 -38.11 -43.82
C LEU A 786 36.47 -36.95 -44.68
N PHE A 787 37.57 -37.17 -45.38
CA PHE A 787 38.05 -36.23 -46.39
C PHE A 787 37.21 -36.36 -47.67
N HIS A 788 36.65 -35.24 -48.12
CA HIS A 788 35.91 -35.18 -49.39
C HIS A 788 36.89 -35.05 -50.56
N LEU A 789 36.99 -36.08 -51.41
CA LEU A 789 37.88 -36.10 -52.57
C LEU A 789 37.20 -35.44 -53.78
N PRO A 790 37.80 -34.41 -54.42
CA PRO A 790 37.23 -33.81 -55.62
C PRO A 790 37.22 -34.81 -56.79
N ARG A 791 36.12 -34.83 -57.54
CA ARG A 791 35.97 -35.67 -58.74
C ARG A 791 36.65 -35.01 -59.94
N ASP A 792 37.32 -35.80 -60.76
CA ASP A 792 37.82 -35.36 -62.06
C ASP A 792 36.69 -35.30 -63.11
N GLY A 793 36.98 -34.75 -64.29
CA GLY A 793 36.02 -34.66 -65.41
C GLY A 793 35.56 -36.02 -65.97
N SER A 794 36.10 -37.13 -65.48
CA SER A 794 35.69 -38.50 -65.81
C SER A 794 34.85 -39.18 -64.72
N GLY A 795 34.62 -38.48 -63.60
CA GLY A 795 33.83 -38.96 -62.47
C GLY A 795 34.61 -39.78 -61.43
N ALA A 796 35.92 -39.97 -61.61
CA ALA A 796 36.81 -40.67 -60.69
C ALA A 796 37.36 -39.73 -59.60
N LEU A 797 37.60 -40.26 -58.40
CA LEU A 797 38.11 -39.49 -57.27
C LEU A 797 39.61 -39.20 -57.42
N ASN A 798 40.00 -37.93 -57.25
CA ASN A 798 41.37 -37.49 -57.45
C ASN A 798 42.21 -37.70 -56.17
N THR A 799 42.86 -38.86 -56.05
CA THR A 799 43.59 -39.31 -54.85
C THR A 799 44.95 -38.61 -54.62
N GLY A 800 45.42 -37.80 -55.56
CA GLY A 800 46.78 -37.22 -55.53
C GLY A 800 46.95 -35.86 -54.85
N LYS A 801 45.93 -35.31 -54.16
CA LYS A 801 45.94 -33.90 -53.73
C LYS A 801 45.81 -33.64 -52.22
N LEU A 802 45.69 -34.66 -51.38
CA LEU A 802 45.62 -34.52 -49.91
C LEU A 802 46.72 -35.38 -49.25
N GLU A 803 47.70 -34.74 -48.63
CA GLU A 803 48.83 -35.42 -47.95
C GLU A 803 48.40 -36.26 -46.74
N ASP A 804 47.21 -36.02 -46.17
CA ASP A 804 46.68 -36.71 -44.96
C ASP A 804 45.66 -37.84 -45.23
N CYS A 805 45.40 -38.19 -46.49
CA CYS A 805 44.47 -39.27 -46.87
C CYS A 805 45.20 -40.62 -46.91
N GLY A 806 45.08 -41.42 -45.84
CA GLY A 806 45.81 -42.69 -45.68
C GLY A 806 45.08 -43.92 -46.23
N PHE A 807 43.76 -44.00 -46.10
CA PHE A 807 42.95 -45.14 -46.55
C PHE A 807 41.64 -44.67 -47.19
N GLN A 808 41.38 -45.10 -48.42
CA GLN A 808 40.16 -44.77 -49.15
C GLN A 808 39.04 -45.75 -48.76
N CYS A 809 37.91 -45.22 -48.30
CA CYS A 809 36.77 -46.04 -47.93
C CYS A 809 36.13 -46.70 -49.17
N PRO A 810 35.54 -47.90 -49.03
CA PRO A 810 34.81 -48.58 -50.11
C PRO A 810 33.69 -47.73 -50.70
N GLY A 811 33.36 -47.95 -51.97
CA GLY A 811 32.19 -47.31 -52.61
C GLY A 811 32.25 -45.79 -52.78
N ASP A 812 33.45 -45.20 -52.89
CA ASP A 812 33.67 -43.75 -53.07
C ASP A 812 33.15 -42.88 -51.89
N ALA A 813 33.06 -43.47 -50.69
CA ALA A 813 32.50 -42.84 -49.49
C ALA A 813 33.41 -41.79 -48.81
N GLY A 814 34.60 -41.53 -49.33
CA GLY A 814 35.59 -40.60 -48.79
C GLY A 814 36.90 -41.29 -48.39
N CYS A 815 37.75 -40.58 -47.64
CA CYS A 815 39.03 -41.10 -47.15
C CYS A 815 39.26 -40.81 -45.66
N ILE A 816 39.93 -41.72 -44.96
CA ILE A 816 40.31 -41.60 -43.54
C ILE A 816 41.84 -41.60 -43.36
N PRO A 817 42.37 -41.04 -42.26
CA PRO A 817 43.78 -41.18 -41.88
C PRO A 817 44.16 -42.64 -41.60
N LEU A 818 45.41 -43.02 -41.92
CA LEU A 818 45.92 -44.40 -41.75
C LEU A 818 45.87 -44.91 -40.30
N ARG A 819 45.89 -43.99 -39.31
CA ARG A 819 45.81 -44.32 -37.87
C ARG A 819 44.42 -44.83 -37.43
N LEU A 820 43.39 -44.58 -38.23
CA LEU A 820 42.03 -45.03 -37.96
C LEU A 820 41.74 -46.41 -38.57
N MET A 821 42.72 -47.00 -39.24
CA MET A 821 42.64 -48.34 -39.80
C MET A 821 43.05 -49.34 -38.71
N CYS A 822 42.26 -50.39 -38.49
CA CYS A 822 42.53 -51.45 -37.51
C CYS A 822 42.59 -50.98 -36.05
N ASN A 823 41.84 -49.93 -35.71
CA ASN A 823 41.78 -49.36 -34.37
C ASN A 823 40.69 -50.01 -33.49
N GLY A 824 39.94 -50.99 -34.03
CA GLY A 824 38.85 -51.67 -33.34
C GLY A 824 37.51 -50.93 -33.39
N VAL A 825 37.40 -49.85 -34.18
CA VAL A 825 36.19 -49.06 -34.40
C VAL A 825 35.99 -48.93 -35.90
N VAL A 826 34.79 -49.22 -36.41
CA VAL A 826 34.52 -49.03 -37.84
C VAL A 826 34.42 -47.54 -38.14
N ASN A 827 35.33 -47.01 -38.96
CA ASN A 827 35.45 -45.60 -39.34
C ASN A 827 35.09 -45.34 -40.81
N CYS A 828 34.96 -46.39 -41.64
CA CYS A 828 34.49 -46.31 -43.02
C CYS A 828 33.05 -46.86 -43.20
N PRO A 829 32.20 -46.20 -44.02
CA PRO A 829 30.87 -46.71 -44.35
C PRO A 829 30.93 -47.95 -45.27
N SER A 830 30.20 -49.02 -44.95
CA SER A 830 30.01 -50.18 -45.84
C SER A 830 28.68 -50.06 -46.61
N ARG A 831 28.66 -50.40 -47.91
CA ARG A 831 27.44 -50.30 -48.73
C ARG A 831 26.67 -51.62 -48.75
N SER A 832 25.46 -51.66 -48.17
CA SER A 832 24.43 -52.64 -48.58
C SER A 832 23.60 -52.05 -49.73
N LEU A 833 23.84 -52.50 -50.95
CA LEU A 833 22.93 -52.20 -52.07
C LEU A 833 21.57 -52.89 -51.83
N PRO A 834 20.43 -52.22 -52.05
CA PRO A 834 19.16 -52.91 -52.15
C PRO A 834 19.03 -53.44 -53.58
N LEU A 835 19.39 -54.71 -53.82
CA LEU A 835 18.97 -55.40 -55.04
C LEU A 835 18.24 -56.69 -54.73
N SER A 836 16.94 -56.68 -55.02
CA SER A 836 16.12 -57.87 -55.19
C SER A 836 16.72 -58.76 -56.28
N GLY A 837 17.11 -59.97 -55.89
CA GLY A 837 17.31 -61.11 -56.78
C GLY A 837 18.71 -61.24 -57.34
N ILE A 838 19.53 -62.10 -56.72
CA ILE A 838 20.19 -63.28 -57.32
C ILE A 838 21.04 -63.97 -56.22
N LEU A 839 21.13 -65.30 -56.31
CA LEU A 839 21.64 -66.24 -55.31
C LEU A 839 23.14 -66.13 -54.99
N ASN A 840 23.44 -66.38 -53.70
CA ASN A 840 24.66 -66.96 -53.14
C ASN A 840 26.01 -66.44 -53.65
N GLY A 841 26.50 -65.37 -52.98
CA GLY A 841 27.90 -64.99 -52.93
C GLY A 841 28.09 -63.91 -51.87
N THR A 842 28.67 -64.25 -50.73
CA THR A 842 29.15 -63.28 -49.73
C THR A 842 30.31 -62.50 -50.31
N PHE A 843 30.04 -61.35 -50.91
CA PHE A 843 31.01 -60.28 -51.05
C PHE A 843 30.67 -59.24 -49.99
N TYR A 844 31.26 -59.40 -48.80
CA TYR A 844 31.43 -58.26 -47.91
C TYR A 844 32.54 -57.42 -48.56
N GLU A 845 32.25 -56.19 -48.98
CA GLU A 845 33.31 -55.23 -49.24
C GLU A 845 34.12 -55.07 -47.95
N PRO A 846 35.46 -55.11 -48.03
CA PRO A 846 36.31 -54.96 -46.85
C PRO A 846 36.11 -53.57 -46.26
N ASP A 847 35.57 -53.50 -45.05
CA ASP A 847 35.60 -52.32 -44.20
C ASP A 847 37.02 -52.08 -43.64
N ASP A 848 37.22 -50.94 -43.00
CA ASP A 848 38.52 -50.50 -42.47
C ASP A 848 39.04 -51.36 -41.32
N GLU A 849 38.18 -52.20 -40.75
CA GLU A 849 38.48 -53.17 -39.67
C GLU A 849 38.42 -54.63 -40.15
N SER A 850 38.27 -54.88 -41.45
CA SER A 850 38.17 -56.24 -41.97
C SER A 850 39.48 -57.03 -41.74
N VAL A 851 39.36 -58.33 -41.50
CA VAL A 851 40.53 -59.22 -41.29
C VAL A 851 41.47 -59.23 -42.50
N GLU A 852 40.93 -58.99 -43.70
CA GLU A 852 41.68 -58.89 -44.95
C GLU A 852 42.43 -57.55 -45.04
N THR A 853 41.84 -56.48 -44.50
CA THR A 853 42.38 -55.12 -44.42
C THR A 853 43.50 -55.01 -43.37
N CYS A 854 43.35 -55.68 -42.23
CA CYS A 854 44.17 -55.51 -41.03
C CYS A 854 45.26 -56.55 -40.79
N GLY A 855 45.65 -57.32 -41.81
CA GLY A 855 46.58 -58.46 -41.75
C GLY A 855 47.59 -58.44 -40.59
N GLY A 856 47.35 -59.28 -39.57
CA GLY A 856 48.12 -59.30 -38.32
C GLY A 856 49.59 -59.74 -38.46
N PRO A 857 50.46 -59.48 -37.47
CA PRO A 857 51.88 -59.80 -37.59
C PRO A 857 52.19 -61.27 -37.29
N VAL A 858 52.99 -61.87 -38.17
CA VAL A 858 53.71 -63.15 -37.98
C VAL A 858 55.15 -62.87 -37.52
N SER A 859 55.50 -63.38 -36.34
CA SER A 859 56.85 -63.79 -35.87
C SER A 859 56.69 -64.03 -34.35
N GLY A 860 56.95 -65.18 -33.72
CA GLY A 860 57.91 -66.23 -34.00
C GLY A 860 58.56 -66.59 -32.66
N ASN A 861 58.03 -67.63 -31.99
CA ASN A 861 58.52 -68.29 -30.77
C ASN A 861 58.50 -67.53 -29.42
N GLY A 862 57.60 -67.96 -28.52
CA GLY A 862 57.78 -67.79 -27.07
C GLY A 862 56.49 -67.60 -26.25
N GLY A 863 55.70 -68.67 -26.09
CA GLY A 863 54.81 -68.89 -24.93
C GLY A 863 53.67 -67.90 -24.66
N GLY A 864 52.44 -68.32 -24.93
CA GLY A 864 51.23 -67.69 -24.37
C GLY A 864 50.07 -67.62 -25.34
N PHE A 865 49.45 -68.76 -25.65
CA PHE A 865 48.22 -68.81 -26.45
C PHE A 865 47.00 -68.65 -25.53
N ALA A 866 46.22 -67.60 -25.72
CA ALA A 866 44.82 -67.53 -25.28
C ALA A 866 44.03 -66.58 -26.19
N GLY A 867 43.64 -67.11 -27.36
CA GLY A 867 42.41 -66.70 -28.04
C GLY A 867 41.20 -67.52 -27.54
N PRO A 868 39.97 -67.17 -27.95
CA PRO A 868 38.78 -67.13 -27.10
C PRO A 868 38.01 -68.45 -27.04
N ALA A 869 37.68 -68.91 -25.83
CA ALA A 869 36.61 -69.89 -25.59
C ALA A 869 36.14 -69.79 -24.13
N GLY A 870 35.09 -68.98 -23.89
CA GLY A 870 34.35 -69.00 -22.63
C GLY A 870 33.53 -70.27 -22.53
N TRP A 871 34.11 -71.31 -21.94
CA TRP A 871 33.42 -72.55 -21.61
C TRP A 871 32.57 -72.41 -20.35
N ALA A 872 31.44 -73.11 -20.38
CA ALA A 872 30.82 -73.71 -19.22
C ALA A 872 31.88 -74.33 -18.29
N GLY A 873 31.88 -73.91 -17.02
CA GLY A 873 32.81 -74.44 -16.03
C GLY A 873 32.61 -73.84 -14.64
N ALA A 874 31.40 -73.39 -14.30
CA ALA A 874 31.06 -72.94 -12.95
C ALA A 874 30.41 -74.08 -12.18
N GLY A 875 31.24 -74.94 -11.61
CA GLY A 875 30.77 -76.04 -10.78
C GLY A 875 31.95 -76.77 -10.16
N LEU A 876 32.59 -76.13 -9.18
CA LEU A 876 33.42 -76.75 -8.10
C LEU A 876 34.14 -75.72 -7.20
N GLY A 877 33.81 -74.42 -7.25
CA GLY A 877 34.41 -73.39 -6.37
C GLY A 877 33.55 -72.91 -5.19
N ALA A 878 32.25 -73.22 -5.17
CA ALA A 878 31.32 -72.66 -4.17
C ALA A 878 31.28 -73.43 -2.84
N GLY A 879 31.76 -74.68 -2.80
CA GLY A 879 31.71 -75.52 -1.59
C GLY A 879 32.77 -75.19 -0.53
N LEU A 880 33.90 -74.61 -0.94
CA LEU A 880 35.05 -74.38 -0.05
C LEU A 880 35.02 -73.01 0.65
N ALA A 881 34.34 -72.00 0.08
CA ALA A 881 34.17 -70.70 0.71
C ALA A 881 33.08 -70.71 1.81
N ILE A 882 32.05 -71.55 1.66
CA ILE A 882 30.94 -71.65 2.62
C ILE A 882 31.39 -72.35 3.92
N LEU A 883 32.32 -73.32 3.83
CA LEU A 883 32.89 -73.99 5.00
C LEU A 883 33.90 -73.12 5.78
N LEU A 884 34.64 -72.23 5.11
CA LEU A 884 35.54 -71.27 5.76
C LEU A 884 34.80 -70.08 6.40
N GLY A 885 33.68 -69.65 5.83
CA GLY A 885 32.81 -68.60 6.41
C GLY A 885 32.09 -69.04 7.69
N LEU A 886 31.66 -70.30 7.76
CA LEU A 886 30.97 -70.88 8.93
C LEU A 886 31.92 -71.06 10.14
N ALA A 887 33.20 -71.34 9.92
CA ALA A 887 34.18 -71.45 11.01
C ALA A 887 34.53 -70.09 11.65
N CYS A 888 34.54 -69.01 10.86
CA CYS A 888 34.86 -67.66 11.34
C CYS A 888 33.71 -67.02 12.13
N PHE A 889 32.46 -67.33 11.77
CA PHE A 889 31.26 -66.81 12.44
C PHE A 889 31.03 -67.44 13.83
N ILE A 890 31.49 -68.69 14.05
CA ILE A 890 31.39 -69.37 15.36
C ILE A 890 32.43 -68.84 16.36
N ALA A 891 33.57 -68.31 15.89
CA ALA A 891 34.61 -67.75 16.76
C ALA A 891 34.27 -66.35 17.29
N MET A 892 33.64 -65.47 16.49
CA MET A 892 33.31 -64.10 16.88
C MET A 892 32.06 -64.00 17.78
N CYS A 893 31.20 -65.02 17.80
CA CYS A 893 30.01 -65.05 18.66
C CYS A 893 30.29 -65.38 20.15
N ARG A 894 31.52 -65.72 20.54
CA ARG A 894 31.87 -66.01 21.96
C ARG A 894 32.41 -64.82 22.76
N LEU A 895 32.71 -63.67 22.16
CA LEU A 895 33.42 -62.58 22.87
C LEU A 895 32.62 -61.30 23.17
N CYS A 896 31.40 -61.09 22.66
CA CYS A 896 30.68 -59.81 22.89
C CYS A 896 29.19 -59.94 23.23
N ARG A 897 28.79 -60.97 23.99
CA ARG A 897 27.52 -60.94 24.73
C ARG A 897 27.75 -60.26 26.09
N GLY A 898 27.68 -58.92 26.14
CA GLY A 898 27.79 -58.23 27.43
C GLY A 898 27.79 -56.70 27.45
N ARG A 899 26.63 -56.09 27.17
CA ARG A 899 26.08 -54.84 27.77
C ARG A 899 26.91 -53.52 27.69
N SER A 900 26.43 -52.47 27.03
CA SER A 900 25.26 -51.59 27.35
C SER A 900 25.59 -50.43 28.31
N ARG A 901 25.35 -49.21 27.78
CA ARG A 901 24.95 -47.93 28.45
C ARG A 901 25.96 -47.27 29.39
N SER A 902 26.06 -45.94 29.53
CA SER A 902 25.43 -44.71 28.97
C SER A 902 26.47 -43.57 29.18
N ARG A 903 26.48 -42.38 28.58
CA ARG A 903 25.45 -41.34 28.42
C ARG A 903 26.11 -40.09 27.77
N ASP A 904 25.26 -39.12 27.36
CA ASP A 904 25.50 -37.66 27.27
C ASP A 904 26.26 -37.06 26.04
N ILE A 905 25.92 -35.89 25.45
CA ILE A 905 24.96 -34.80 25.74
C ILE A 905 24.75 -33.93 24.45
N HIS A 906 23.53 -33.38 24.33
CA HIS A 906 23.00 -32.17 23.65
C HIS A 906 23.55 -31.55 22.33
N VAL A 907 22.64 -31.62 21.35
CA VAL A 907 22.21 -30.65 20.30
C VAL A 907 21.34 -29.56 21.01
N PRO A 908 21.03 -28.32 20.52
CA PRO A 908 20.62 -27.95 19.15
C PRO A 908 21.05 -26.53 18.69
N TYR A 909 20.88 -26.17 17.41
CA TYR A 909 19.71 -25.41 16.89
C TYR A 909 19.04 -24.47 17.89
#